data_AF-A0A371YP55-F1
#
_entry.id   AF-A0A371YP55-F1
#
_cell.length_a   1.000
_cell.length_b   1.000
_cell.length_c   1.000
_cell.angle_alpha   90.00
_cell.angle_beta   90.00
_cell.angle_gamma   90.00
#
_symmetry.space_group_name_H-M   'P 1'
#
loop_
_entity.id
_entity.type
_entity.pdbx_description
1 polymer ?
#
loop_
_entity_poly.entity_id
_entity_poly.type
_entity_poly.pdbx_seq_one_letter_code
_entity_poly.pdbx_strand_id
1 'polypeptide(L)'
;MLPSEDQEKMHPHQWTAQSLLNIAPALMQVFQDQWAYLQDINAENMLQICHSPQHISIANGLFVIEFDEEVLIRLNKPNKELSFEKISQFILQHILFFTGHQVAQHPTTVKTNVQLLRQTLIEQIFEWVDAENRIEQFLYTISQQDAHAIDHLLMQQNYYDQAYLTKFVEIGQTIPLEVELNLKHLCLANSVQGEQLISVQALIPHYEKFCFSAQWFMPKAIYDLVRCFYPEQFHLVDLLNKKTDFSLLMQHAQEKPHMLPFAKLMHRGYWQYQNLLDKKQFLDAKSVYWDESLLARRPVFYQTKTVNWLFKQSFELNLWISQSIQSPNLRVAITALSLVDCSYVHPHVILMTLKYFHNIAARLLLADCHALAIQQHWFLQAENTQYRLNGHTEHLEQKMVISSSMLYIEEWLALLHILSQKNPKIIKQSYLKLSRAMQAYMIFLHQTVQNIPSELYEFIEPSAQQHDDFFKTLKQYQISVSDFRQHFKHYIPHQNRSMSIFDSYVADYLLEHFSQQKVLNKNMTWQGLFQHAYEWHQQLEFDVALSHLKYKVNIEEWERLSPEAVIYFEEWYFEELHQLQRVIQESVDYKHCLAHVYAERMSVYEYVAFHVYAEQNPEQCLTLGCLYQNGQLQFDQLKYPSNRAADEACLNKVYAFIAEFNLTLRKKAADARIFA
;
A
#
# COMPACT_ATOMS: atom_id res chain seq x y z
N MET A 1 6.99 24.59 -47.95
CA MET A 1 6.34 25.84 -47.51
C MET A 1 5.89 25.63 -46.08
N LEU A 2 6.44 26.40 -45.14
CA LEU A 2 5.95 26.41 -43.75
C LEU A 2 4.53 27.02 -43.73
N PRO A 3 3.57 26.49 -42.93
CA PRO A 3 2.22 27.04 -42.87
C PRO A 3 2.25 28.43 -42.20
N SER A 4 1.61 29.42 -42.84
CA SER A 4 1.84 30.84 -42.62
C SER A 4 0.71 31.58 -41.90
N GLU A 5 0.06 30.99 -40.88
CA GLU A 5 -1.13 31.61 -40.27
C GLU A 5 -1.15 31.79 -38.73
N ASP A 6 -0.06 31.58 -37.99
CA ASP A 6 -0.04 31.78 -36.52
C ASP A 6 1.10 32.70 -36.01
N GLN A 7 1.31 33.87 -36.65
CA GLN A 7 2.42 34.77 -36.28
C GLN A 7 2.23 35.53 -34.95
N GLU A 8 1.01 35.63 -34.38
CA GLU A 8 0.75 36.44 -33.18
C GLU A 8 0.97 35.72 -31.83
N LYS A 9 1.32 34.43 -31.81
CA LYS A 9 1.54 33.66 -30.55
C LYS A 9 2.86 32.87 -30.49
N MET A 10 3.78 33.10 -31.42
CA MET A 10 5.01 32.30 -31.50
C MET A 10 6.09 32.80 -30.53
N HIS A 11 6.72 31.87 -29.79
CA HIS A 11 7.77 32.19 -28.83
C HIS A 11 9.00 32.82 -29.53
N PRO A 12 9.66 33.85 -28.95
CA PRO A 12 10.78 34.57 -29.60
C PRO A 12 11.92 33.65 -30.08
N HIS A 13 12.29 32.65 -29.29
CA HIS A 13 13.29 31.63 -29.68
C HIS A 13 12.87 30.85 -30.93
N GLN A 14 11.59 30.48 -31.04
CA GLN A 14 11.07 29.72 -32.19
C GLN A 14 11.04 30.57 -33.45
N TRP A 15 10.64 31.83 -33.31
CA TRP A 15 10.69 32.80 -34.41
C TRP A 15 12.12 32.99 -34.93
N THR A 16 13.09 33.08 -34.01
CA THR A 16 14.50 33.24 -34.36
C THR A 16 15.03 32.04 -35.11
N ALA A 17 14.71 30.82 -34.65
CA ALA A 17 15.08 29.58 -35.33
C ALA A 17 14.50 29.50 -36.75
N GLN A 18 13.20 29.77 -36.93
CA GLN A 18 12.58 29.75 -38.26
C GLN A 18 13.15 30.83 -39.20
N SER A 19 13.43 32.02 -38.66
CA SER A 19 14.04 33.12 -39.41
C SER A 19 15.47 32.78 -39.86
N LEU A 20 16.25 32.13 -39.01
CA LEU A 20 17.59 31.63 -39.35
C LEU A 20 17.54 30.67 -40.53
N LEU A 21 16.61 29.70 -40.51
CA LEU A 21 16.47 28.73 -41.60
C LEU A 21 15.99 29.36 -42.92
N ASN A 22 15.21 30.45 -42.85
CA ASN A 22 14.80 31.20 -44.05
C ASN A 22 15.97 31.96 -44.69
N ILE A 23 16.95 32.39 -43.88
CA ILE A 23 18.15 33.07 -44.38
C ILE A 23 19.11 32.06 -45.02
N ALA A 24 19.29 30.88 -44.40
CA ALA A 24 20.30 29.90 -44.80
C ALA A 24 19.69 28.59 -45.35
N PRO A 25 19.62 28.40 -46.68
CA PRO A 25 19.08 27.18 -47.28
C PRO A 25 19.79 25.88 -46.87
N ALA A 26 21.11 25.95 -46.63
CA ALA A 26 21.89 24.80 -46.17
C ALA A 26 21.45 24.32 -44.78
N LEU A 27 21.14 25.25 -43.87
CA LEU A 27 20.62 24.94 -42.53
C LEU A 27 19.17 24.43 -42.61
N MET A 28 18.36 24.98 -43.53
CA MET A 28 17.01 24.46 -43.79
C MET A 28 17.04 22.99 -44.22
N GLN A 29 18.01 22.57 -45.05
CA GLN A 29 18.16 21.17 -45.42
C GLN A 29 18.47 20.28 -44.20
N VAL A 30 19.36 20.73 -43.30
CA VAL A 30 19.65 20.00 -42.04
C VAL A 30 18.38 19.83 -41.19
N PHE A 31 17.53 20.86 -41.11
CA PHE A 31 16.23 20.75 -40.43
C PHE A 31 15.27 19.78 -41.15
N GLN A 32 15.16 19.85 -42.48
CA GLN A 32 14.28 18.97 -43.25
C GLN A 32 14.65 17.50 -43.09
N ASP A 33 15.95 17.19 -43.05
CA ASP A 33 16.44 15.84 -42.84
C ASP A 33 16.10 15.34 -41.42
N GLN A 34 16.15 16.20 -40.40
CA GLN A 34 15.64 15.86 -39.05
C GLN A 34 14.13 15.64 -39.07
N TRP A 35 13.39 16.52 -39.74
CA TRP A 35 11.93 16.49 -39.79
C TRP A 35 11.40 15.23 -40.48
N ALA A 36 12.12 14.68 -41.46
CA ALA A 36 11.77 13.42 -42.11
C ALA A 36 11.63 12.25 -41.11
N TYR A 37 12.36 12.27 -39.99
CA TYR A 37 12.21 11.28 -38.90
C TYR A 37 11.10 11.64 -37.91
N LEU A 38 10.83 12.93 -37.70
CA LEU A 38 9.97 13.43 -36.62
C LEU A 38 8.51 13.67 -37.04
N GLN A 39 8.25 13.93 -38.31
CA GLN A 39 6.95 14.43 -38.80
C GLN A 39 5.76 13.53 -38.47
N ASP A 40 5.98 12.22 -38.41
CA ASP A 40 4.94 11.23 -38.16
C ASP A 40 4.85 10.80 -36.69
N ILE A 41 5.70 11.37 -35.81
CA ILE A 41 5.75 11.01 -34.39
C ILE A 41 4.81 11.90 -33.59
N ASN A 42 3.94 11.26 -32.81
CA ASN A 42 3.01 11.90 -31.89
C ASN A 42 2.99 11.16 -30.54
N ALA A 43 2.15 11.63 -29.60
CA ALA A 43 2.08 11.02 -28.27
C ALA A 43 1.63 9.55 -28.27
N GLU A 44 0.82 9.14 -29.25
CA GLU A 44 0.23 7.78 -29.32
C GLU A 44 1.23 6.75 -29.85
N ASN A 45 2.09 7.13 -30.80
CA ASN A 45 3.08 6.23 -31.41
C ASN A 45 4.52 6.41 -30.88
N MET A 46 4.74 7.30 -29.91
CA MET A 46 6.04 7.48 -29.27
C MET A 46 6.44 6.25 -28.43
N LEU A 47 5.50 5.66 -27.69
CA LEU A 47 5.70 4.50 -26.82
C LEU A 47 4.57 3.49 -27.05
N GLN A 48 4.73 2.63 -28.05
CA GLN A 48 3.70 1.68 -28.46
C GLN A 48 4.05 0.26 -28.04
N ILE A 49 3.06 -0.44 -27.50
CA ILE A 49 3.16 -1.87 -27.17
C ILE A 49 2.43 -2.66 -28.24
N CYS A 50 3.13 -3.62 -28.83
CA CYS A 50 2.58 -4.54 -29.80
C CYS A 50 2.43 -5.91 -29.14
N HIS A 51 1.24 -6.51 -29.26
CA HIS A 51 0.92 -7.77 -28.56
C HIS A 51 1.20 -9.02 -29.39
N SER A 52 1.41 -8.91 -30.70
CA SER A 52 1.66 -10.06 -31.59
C SER A 52 2.43 -9.64 -32.85
N PRO A 53 3.77 -9.82 -32.91
CA PRO A 53 4.65 -10.35 -31.85
C PRO A 53 4.77 -9.38 -30.66
N GLN A 54 5.09 -9.89 -29.46
CA GLN A 54 5.31 -9.08 -28.27
C GLN A 54 6.58 -8.23 -28.42
N HIS A 55 6.42 -6.93 -28.64
CA HIS A 55 7.53 -5.99 -28.73
C HIS A 55 7.11 -4.58 -28.34
N ILE A 56 8.09 -3.75 -28.03
CA ILE A 56 7.90 -2.32 -27.85
C ILE A 56 8.40 -1.61 -29.11
N SER A 57 7.58 -0.72 -29.64
CA SER A 57 7.94 0.20 -30.72
C SER A 57 8.09 1.60 -30.14
N ILE A 58 9.26 2.21 -30.35
CA ILE A 58 9.61 3.54 -29.87
C ILE A 58 9.66 4.48 -31.07
N ALA A 59 9.09 5.68 -30.91
CA ALA A 59 9.16 6.77 -31.89
C ALA A 59 8.70 6.31 -33.28
N ASN A 60 7.46 5.79 -33.38
CA ASN A 60 6.87 5.28 -34.61
C ASN A 60 7.70 4.18 -35.31
N GLY A 61 8.32 3.29 -34.53
CA GLY A 61 9.07 2.14 -35.06
C GLY A 61 10.51 2.43 -35.45
N LEU A 62 11.03 3.63 -35.17
CA LEU A 62 12.45 3.94 -35.36
C LEU A 62 13.35 3.04 -34.51
N PHE A 63 12.86 2.58 -33.36
CA PHE A 63 13.57 1.63 -32.51
C PHE A 63 12.59 0.59 -31.95
N VAL A 64 12.96 -0.68 -32.07
CA VAL A 64 12.11 -1.80 -31.64
C VAL A 64 12.84 -2.66 -30.62
N ILE A 65 12.16 -2.99 -29.53
CA ILE A 65 12.65 -3.88 -28.48
C ILE A 65 11.81 -5.15 -28.49
N GLU A 66 12.44 -6.27 -28.82
CA GLU A 66 11.83 -7.59 -28.82
C GLU A 66 12.27 -8.35 -27.56
N PHE A 67 11.34 -9.15 -27.00
CA PHE A 67 11.60 -9.97 -25.82
C PHE A 67 11.53 -11.45 -26.20
N ASP A 68 12.51 -12.20 -25.72
CA ASP A 68 12.70 -13.62 -26.05
C ASP A 68 13.32 -14.34 -24.85
N GLU A 69 12.95 -15.61 -24.62
CA GLU A 69 13.35 -16.33 -23.41
C GLU A 69 14.86 -16.68 -23.39
N GLU A 70 15.52 -16.77 -24.54
CA GLU A 70 16.96 -17.07 -24.61
C GLU A 70 17.83 -15.82 -24.43
N VAL A 71 17.46 -14.73 -25.10
CA VAL A 71 18.27 -13.50 -25.15
C VAL A 71 17.80 -12.45 -24.14
N LEU A 72 16.58 -12.60 -23.61
CA LEU A 72 15.81 -11.65 -22.80
C LEU A 72 15.39 -10.41 -23.56
N ILE A 73 16.34 -9.69 -24.16
CA ILE A 73 16.10 -8.45 -24.91
C ILE A 73 16.89 -8.47 -26.20
N ARG A 74 16.22 -8.24 -27.33
CA ARG A 74 16.84 -7.98 -28.63
C ARG A 74 16.46 -6.58 -29.10
N LEU A 75 17.48 -5.78 -29.42
CA LEU A 75 17.30 -4.44 -29.96
C LEU A 75 17.32 -4.54 -31.48
N ASN A 76 16.20 -4.21 -32.12
CA ASN A 76 16.07 -4.25 -33.57
C ASN A 76 16.10 -2.81 -34.11
N LYS A 77 17.01 -2.59 -35.06
CA LYS A 77 17.27 -1.29 -35.69
C LYS A 77 16.87 -1.39 -37.16
N PRO A 78 15.81 -0.70 -37.60
CA PRO A 78 15.39 -0.73 -39.02
C PRO A 78 16.51 -0.31 -39.97
N ASN A 79 17.32 0.67 -39.55
CA ASN A 79 18.53 1.08 -40.25
C ASN A 79 19.78 0.71 -39.43
N LYS A 80 20.57 -0.26 -39.92
CA LYS A 80 21.75 -0.77 -39.22
C LYS A 80 22.94 0.20 -39.21
N GLU A 81 22.95 1.17 -40.10
CA GLU A 81 24.05 2.13 -40.25
C GLU A 81 23.98 3.26 -39.20
N LEU A 82 22.81 3.49 -38.60
CA LEU A 82 22.61 4.53 -37.60
C LEU A 82 23.02 4.06 -36.19
N SER A 83 23.67 4.94 -35.44
CA SER A 83 23.90 4.76 -34.00
C SER A 83 22.58 4.92 -33.24
N PHE A 84 22.33 4.13 -32.19
CA PHE A 84 21.12 4.31 -31.35
C PHE A 84 21.52 4.41 -29.86
N GLU A 85 22.77 4.76 -29.59
CA GLU A 85 23.35 4.64 -28.25
C GLU A 85 22.58 5.48 -27.22
N LYS A 86 22.38 6.78 -27.48
CA LYS A 86 21.71 7.69 -26.52
C LYS A 86 20.27 7.25 -26.23
N ILE A 87 19.48 7.00 -27.28
CA ILE A 87 18.08 6.61 -27.10
C ILE A 87 17.96 5.22 -26.46
N SER A 88 18.78 4.26 -26.88
CA SER A 88 18.77 2.92 -26.28
C SER A 88 19.18 2.95 -24.81
N GLN A 89 20.19 3.76 -24.45
CA GLN A 89 20.60 3.96 -23.07
C GLN A 89 19.47 4.55 -22.24
N PHE A 90 18.79 5.58 -22.73
CA PHE A 90 17.65 6.18 -22.03
C PHE A 90 16.52 5.17 -21.80
N ILE A 91 16.10 4.45 -22.84
CA ILE A 91 15.02 3.46 -22.72
C ILE A 91 15.40 2.32 -21.76
N LEU A 92 16.66 1.85 -21.83
CA LEU A 92 17.09 0.71 -21.02
C LEU A 92 17.40 1.07 -19.55
N GLN A 93 17.95 2.26 -19.29
CA GLN A 93 18.49 2.64 -17.98
C GLN A 93 17.67 3.69 -17.24
N HIS A 94 16.84 4.48 -17.92
CA HIS A 94 16.13 5.61 -17.30
C HIS A 94 14.63 5.40 -17.21
N ILE A 95 14.01 4.63 -18.12
CA ILE A 95 12.61 4.25 -17.94
C ILE A 95 12.50 3.22 -16.84
N LEU A 96 11.68 3.54 -15.85
CA LEU A 96 11.36 2.69 -14.70
C LEU A 96 10.04 1.97 -14.95
N PHE A 97 10.04 0.66 -14.74
CA PHE A 97 8.86 -0.19 -14.85
C PHE A 97 8.45 -0.72 -13.49
N PHE A 98 7.15 -0.77 -13.22
CA PHE A 98 6.61 -1.18 -11.91
C PHE A 98 5.99 -2.57 -11.97
N THR A 99 6.30 -3.39 -10.97
CA THR A 99 5.84 -4.78 -10.80
C THR A 99 5.03 -4.99 -9.53
N GLY A 100 5.20 -4.11 -8.55
CA GLY A 100 4.64 -4.19 -7.19
C GLY A 100 3.62 -3.09 -6.92
N HIS A 101 3.89 -2.23 -5.96
CA HIS A 101 2.98 -1.12 -5.62
C HIS A 101 2.86 -0.13 -6.79
N GLN A 102 1.75 -0.22 -7.52
CA GLN A 102 1.44 0.66 -8.63
C GLN A 102 0.79 1.96 -8.12
N VAL A 103 1.55 2.76 -7.37
CA VAL A 103 1.11 4.10 -6.97
C VAL A 103 1.43 5.07 -8.11
N ALA A 104 0.51 5.98 -8.40
CA ALA A 104 0.73 7.02 -9.41
C ALA A 104 2.04 7.78 -9.14
N GLN A 105 2.79 8.06 -10.20
CA GLN A 105 4.09 8.71 -10.07
C GLN A 105 3.89 10.20 -9.75
N HIS A 106 4.87 10.82 -9.09
CA HIS A 106 4.79 12.25 -8.83
C HIS A 106 4.75 13.03 -10.17
N PRO A 107 3.78 13.93 -10.41
CA PRO A 107 3.57 14.56 -11.72
C PRO A 107 4.81 15.27 -12.27
N THR A 108 5.60 15.91 -11.40
CA THR A 108 6.85 16.58 -11.79
C THR A 108 7.88 15.60 -12.32
N THR A 109 8.00 14.42 -11.71
CA THR A 109 8.96 13.38 -12.14
C THR A 109 8.60 12.85 -13.51
N VAL A 110 7.32 12.55 -13.75
CA VAL A 110 6.83 12.10 -15.06
C VAL A 110 7.08 13.17 -16.12
N LYS A 111 6.76 14.44 -15.82
CA LYS A 111 7.03 15.56 -16.74
C LYS A 111 8.51 15.67 -17.09
N THR A 112 9.41 15.60 -16.10
CA THR A 112 10.85 15.65 -16.34
C THR A 112 11.32 14.48 -17.21
N ASN A 113 10.88 13.26 -16.94
CA ASN A 113 11.26 12.09 -17.74
C ASN A 113 10.76 12.18 -19.18
N VAL A 114 9.55 12.69 -19.40
CA VAL A 114 9.00 12.94 -20.74
C VAL A 114 9.79 14.01 -21.49
N GLN A 115 10.18 15.09 -20.80
CA GLN A 115 11.05 16.12 -21.38
C GLN A 115 12.41 15.56 -21.78
N LEU A 116 13.02 14.73 -20.92
CA LEU A 116 14.30 14.08 -21.21
C LEU A 116 14.17 13.08 -22.37
N LEU A 117 13.09 12.30 -22.43
CA LEU A 117 12.81 11.39 -23.55
C LEU A 117 12.72 12.15 -24.87
N ARG A 118 11.97 13.25 -24.90
CA ARG A 118 11.83 14.12 -26.09
C ARG A 118 13.19 14.68 -26.50
N GLN A 119 13.94 15.24 -25.54
CA GLN A 119 15.27 15.82 -25.79
C GLN A 119 16.25 14.77 -26.34
N THR A 120 16.30 13.59 -25.72
CA THR A 120 17.18 12.48 -26.13
C THR A 120 16.88 12.02 -27.55
N LEU A 121 15.60 11.93 -27.94
CA LEU A 121 15.23 11.57 -29.31
C LEU A 121 15.74 12.61 -30.31
N ILE A 122 15.60 13.90 -30.00
CA ILE A 122 16.01 14.99 -30.89
C ILE A 122 17.54 15.01 -31.04
N GLU A 123 18.28 14.87 -29.94
CA GLU A 123 19.75 14.79 -29.97
C GLU A 123 20.23 13.57 -30.75
N GLN A 124 19.53 12.43 -30.64
CA GLN A 124 19.85 11.23 -31.41
C GLN A 124 19.62 11.43 -32.91
N ILE A 125 18.53 12.09 -33.31
CA ILE A 125 18.22 12.38 -34.71
C ILE A 125 19.18 13.44 -35.28
N PHE A 126 19.56 14.44 -34.47
CA PHE A 126 20.55 15.44 -34.85
C PHE A 126 21.90 14.79 -35.21
N GLU A 127 22.29 13.75 -34.48
CA GLU A 127 23.45 12.92 -34.78
C GLU A 127 23.26 12.09 -36.06
N TRP A 128 22.08 11.51 -36.31
CA TRP A 128 21.80 10.72 -37.52
C TRP A 128 21.94 11.50 -38.82
N VAL A 129 21.60 12.79 -38.80
CA VAL A 129 21.68 13.66 -39.98
C VAL A 129 23.03 14.35 -40.11
N ASP A 130 23.99 14.01 -39.25
CA ASP A 130 25.32 14.62 -39.14
C ASP A 130 25.26 16.15 -39.02
N ALA A 131 24.29 16.64 -38.22
CA ALA A 131 23.98 18.07 -38.20
C ALA A 131 25.14 18.92 -37.66
N GLU A 132 25.87 18.47 -36.64
CA GLU A 132 27.00 19.23 -36.08
C GLU A 132 28.05 19.55 -37.14
N ASN A 133 28.52 18.53 -37.87
CA ASN A 133 29.52 18.68 -38.92
C ASN A 133 28.99 19.52 -40.09
N ARG A 134 27.72 19.35 -40.48
CA ARG A 134 27.12 20.13 -41.57
C ARG A 134 26.94 21.60 -41.22
N ILE A 135 26.60 21.89 -39.96
CA ILE A 135 26.50 23.27 -39.46
C ILE A 135 27.90 23.89 -39.38
N GLU A 136 28.90 23.17 -38.89
CA GLU A 136 30.29 23.64 -38.90
C GLU A 136 30.78 23.93 -40.32
N GLN A 137 30.55 23.01 -41.26
CA GLN A 137 30.88 23.22 -42.68
C GLN A 137 30.19 24.44 -43.26
N PHE A 138 28.91 24.66 -42.92
CA PHE A 138 28.19 25.87 -43.29
C PHE A 138 28.87 27.13 -42.72
N LEU A 139 29.25 27.13 -41.44
CA LEU A 139 29.94 28.28 -40.83
C LEU A 139 31.29 28.57 -41.49
N TYR A 140 32.05 27.54 -41.87
CA TYR A 140 33.32 27.72 -42.59
C TYR A 140 33.16 28.24 -44.02
N THR A 141 31.98 28.05 -44.62
CA THR A 141 31.70 28.40 -46.03
C THR A 141 30.63 29.48 -46.17
N ILE A 142 30.28 30.15 -45.07
CA ILE A 142 29.20 31.14 -45.01
C ILE A 142 29.48 32.32 -45.94
N SER A 143 28.47 32.75 -46.68
CA SER A 143 28.59 33.91 -47.56
C SER A 143 28.59 35.22 -46.75
N GLN A 144 29.22 36.26 -47.28
CA GLN A 144 29.22 37.58 -46.62
C GLN A 144 27.78 38.10 -46.42
N GLN A 145 26.88 37.86 -47.38
CA GLN A 145 25.48 38.27 -47.28
C GLN A 145 24.74 37.54 -46.15
N ASP A 146 24.92 36.22 -46.04
CA ASP A 146 24.28 35.42 -44.99
C ASP A 146 24.86 35.74 -43.61
N ALA A 147 26.18 35.97 -43.52
CA ALA A 147 26.84 36.35 -42.27
C ALA A 147 26.29 37.66 -41.69
N HIS A 148 26.13 38.70 -42.52
CA HIS A 148 25.52 39.97 -42.12
C HIS A 148 24.05 39.79 -41.70
N ALA A 149 23.28 39.01 -42.45
CA ALA A 149 21.87 38.77 -42.17
C ALA A 149 21.64 37.99 -40.86
N ILE A 150 22.46 36.95 -40.61
CA ILE A 150 22.39 36.13 -39.40
C ILE A 150 22.87 36.92 -38.18
N ASP A 151 23.98 37.67 -38.28
CA ASP A 151 24.45 38.53 -37.18
C ASP A 151 23.40 39.57 -36.79
N HIS A 152 22.78 40.22 -37.79
CA HIS A 152 21.70 41.17 -37.53
C HIS A 152 20.52 40.51 -36.83
N LEU A 153 20.09 39.32 -37.26
CA LEU A 153 19.01 38.57 -36.62
C LEU A 153 19.33 38.21 -35.16
N LEU A 154 20.51 37.64 -34.91
CA LEU A 154 20.89 37.13 -33.59
C LEU A 154 21.23 38.22 -32.58
N MET A 155 21.80 39.34 -33.04
CA MET A 155 22.02 40.52 -32.20
C MET A 155 20.69 41.19 -31.82
N GLN A 156 19.73 41.28 -32.74
CA GLN A 156 18.39 41.82 -32.42
C GLN A 156 17.66 41.01 -31.34
N GLN A 157 17.93 39.71 -31.27
CA GLN A 157 17.30 38.79 -30.32
C GLN A 157 18.17 38.54 -29.07
N ASN A 158 19.27 39.29 -28.91
CA ASN A 158 20.20 39.21 -27.78
C ASN A 158 20.86 37.83 -27.58
N TYR A 159 21.11 37.08 -28.66
CA TYR A 159 21.92 35.84 -28.56
C TYR A 159 23.42 36.15 -28.42
N TYR A 160 23.87 37.31 -28.90
CA TYR A 160 25.22 37.84 -28.69
C TYR A 160 25.33 39.33 -29.07
N ASP A 161 26.42 39.99 -28.63
CA ASP A 161 26.55 41.46 -28.64
C ASP A 161 27.36 42.03 -29.82
N GLN A 162 27.98 41.20 -30.66
CA GLN A 162 28.78 41.66 -31.80
C GLN A 162 28.67 40.75 -33.02
N ALA A 163 28.92 41.30 -34.20
CA ALA A 163 28.82 40.61 -35.48
C ALA A 163 29.97 39.60 -35.70
N TYR A 164 29.92 38.46 -35.01
CA TYR A 164 30.97 37.44 -35.03
C TYR A 164 31.12 36.76 -36.39
N LEU A 165 30.01 36.47 -37.08
CA LEU A 165 30.04 35.76 -38.38
C LEU A 165 30.58 36.67 -39.48
N THR A 166 30.19 37.93 -39.47
CA THR A 166 30.67 38.97 -40.39
C THR A 166 32.17 39.17 -40.24
N LYS A 167 32.67 39.30 -38.99
CA LYS A 167 34.10 39.43 -38.73
C LYS A 167 34.89 38.18 -39.13
N PHE A 168 34.31 36.99 -39.02
CA PHE A 168 34.93 35.76 -39.52
C PHE A 168 35.14 35.82 -41.04
N VAL A 169 34.11 36.20 -41.80
CA VAL A 169 34.20 36.29 -43.28
C VAL A 169 35.13 37.41 -43.76
N GLU A 170 35.09 38.58 -43.11
CA GLU A 170 35.80 39.77 -43.59
C GLU A 170 37.29 39.81 -43.21
N ILE A 171 37.63 39.32 -42.01
CA ILE A 171 38.99 39.43 -41.45
C ILE A 171 39.54 38.12 -40.89
N GLY A 172 38.82 37.00 -41.04
CA GLY A 172 39.27 35.67 -40.59
C GLY A 172 39.25 35.48 -39.07
N GLN A 173 38.50 36.29 -38.33
CA GLN A 173 38.43 36.19 -36.87
C GLN A 173 37.68 34.93 -36.45
N THR A 174 38.27 34.10 -35.59
CA THR A 174 37.66 32.84 -35.10
C THR A 174 36.29 33.07 -34.47
N ILE A 175 35.30 32.25 -34.85
CA ILE A 175 33.96 32.25 -34.25
C ILE A 175 34.06 31.67 -32.83
N PRO A 176 33.54 32.35 -31.78
CA PRO A 176 33.52 31.79 -30.44
C PRO A 176 32.61 30.55 -30.35
N LEU A 177 33.00 29.59 -29.50
CA LEU A 177 32.24 28.35 -29.29
C LEU A 177 30.78 28.59 -28.86
N GLU A 178 30.52 29.61 -28.04
CA GLU A 178 29.16 29.95 -27.59
C GLU A 178 28.24 30.33 -28.77
N VAL A 179 28.76 31.05 -29.76
CA VAL A 179 28.01 31.45 -30.96
C VAL A 179 27.69 30.22 -31.82
N GLU A 180 28.67 29.33 -31.97
CA GLU A 180 28.50 28.07 -32.69
C GLU A 180 27.45 27.18 -32.02
N LEU A 181 27.50 27.04 -30.69
CA LEU A 181 26.51 26.29 -29.92
C LEU A 181 25.11 26.89 -30.03
N ASN A 182 24.98 28.22 -29.97
CA ASN A 182 23.70 28.90 -30.16
C ASN A 182 23.09 28.61 -31.55
N LEU A 183 23.91 28.65 -32.61
CA LEU A 183 23.48 28.31 -33.96
C LEU A 183 23.08 26.84 -34.09
N LYS A 184 23.87 25.92 -33.52
CA LYS A 184 23.53 24.49 -33.44
C LYS A 184 22.20 24.28 -32.72
N HIS A 185 21.99 24.93 -31.58
CA HIS A 185 20.73 24.88 -30.83
C HIS A 185 19.53 25.41 -31.62
N LEU A 186 19.69 26.50 -32.37
CA LEU A 186 18.61 27.06 -33.19
C LEU A 186 18.24 26.15 -34.38
N CYS A 187 19.16 25.30 -34.84
CA CYS A 187 18.91 24.34 -35.91
C CYS A 187 18.23 23.04 -35.45
N LEU A 188 18.06 22.82 -34.13
CA LEU A 188 17.36 21.65 -33.61
C LEU A 188 15.86 21.72 -33.96
N ALA A 189 15.27 20.57 -34.27
CA ALA A 189 13.85 20.51 -34.60
C ALA A 189 12.90 21.06 -33.51
N ASN A 190 13.23 20.90 -32.21
CA ASN A 190 12.46 21.50 -31.10
C ASN A 190 12.55 23.03 -31.07
N SER A 191 13.67 23.63 -31.49
CA SER A 191 13.80 25.08 -31.58
C SER A 191 12.89 25.63 -32.67
N VAL A 192 12.75 24.93 -33.80
CA VAL A 192 11.98 25.38 -34.98
C VAL A 192 10.47 25.15 -34.82
N GLN A 193 10.08 24.00 -34.27
CA GLN A 193 8.67 23.58 -34.13
C GLN A 193 8.09 23.84 -32.72
N GLY A 194 8.94 24.15 -31.73
CA GLY A 194 8.51 24.58 -30.40
C GLY A 194 7.79 23.49 -29.60
N GLU A 195 6.69 23.87 -28.93
CA GLU A 195 5.87 22.96 -28.12
C GLU A 195 5.02 21.99 -28.96
N GLN A 196 4.85 22.28 -30.27
CA GLN A 196 4.05 21.45 -31.17
C GLN A 196 4.74 20.14 -31.53
N LEU A 197 6.08 20.12 -31.58
CA LEU A 197 6.85 18.90 -31.77
C LEU A 197 6.76 18.02 -30.51
N ILE A 198 6.07 16.89 -30.62
CA ILE A 198 5.88 15.88 -29.56
C ILE A 198 5.51 16.56 -28.24
N SER A 199 4.25 17.01 -28.14
CA SER A 199 3.74 17.73 -26.98
C SER A 199 3.99 16.93 -25.68
N VAL A 200 4.73 17.54 -24.75
CA VAL A 200 5.06 16.94 -23.43
C VAL A 200 3.77 16.62 -22.67
N GLN A 201 2.82 17.55 -22.65
CA GLN A 201 1.54 17.40 -21.96
C GLN A 201 0.72 16.24 -22.53
N ALA A 202 0.73 16.05 -23.85
CA ALA A 202 0.05 14.92 -24.49
C ALA A 202 0.76 13.59 -24.19
N LEU A 203 2.10 13.58 -24.07
CA LEU A 203 2.89 12.36 -23.87
C LEU A 203 2.91 11.86 -22.41
N ILE A 204 2.72 12.72 -21.40
CA ILE A 204 2.65 12.35 -19.97
C ILE A 204 1.77 11.13 -19.68
N PRO A 205 0.48 11.09 -20.06
CA PRO A 205 -0.39 9.95 -19.75
C PRO A 205 0.05 8.65 -20.46
N HIS A 206 0.64 8.74 -21.66
CA HIS A 206 1.14 7.58 -22.38
C HIS A 206 2.42 7.02 -21.74
N TYR A 207 3.33 7.90 -21.31
CA TYR A 207 4.55 7.51 -20.59
C TYR A 207 4.21 6.85 -19.26
N GLU A 208 3.31 7.45 -18.46
CA GLU A 208 2.91 6.88 -17.18
C GLU A 208 2.28 5.50 -17.35
N LYS A 209 1.32 5.35 -18.28
CA LYS A 209 0.73 4.05 -18.62
C LYS A 209 1.80 3.03 -19.06
N PHE A 210 2.78 3.47 -19.83
CA PHE A 210 3.87 2.61 -20.30
C PHE A 210 4.74 2.07 -19.14
N CYS A 211 5.03 2.86 -18.11
CA CYS A 211 5.73 2.40 -16.91
C CYS A 211 5.04 1.24 -16.16
N PHE A 212 3.70 1.15 -16.23
CA PHE A 212 2.91 0.08 -15.58
C PHE A 212 2.59 -1.11 -16.51
N SER A 213 3.17 -1.14 -17.70
CA SER A 213 2.75 -2.06 -18.77
C SER A 213 3.64 -3.30 -18.97
N ALA A 214 4.62 -3.55 -18.10
CA ALA A 214 5.60 -4.63 -18.28
C ALA A 214 4.98 -6.02 -18.55
N GLN A 215 3.88 -6.35 -17.87
CA GLN A 215 3.17 -7.62 -18.08
C GLN A 215 2.56 -7.80 -19.48
N TRP A 216 2.45 -6.72 -20.27
CA TRP A 216 1.75 -6.71 -21.56
C TRP A 216 2.69 -6.96 -22.75
N PHE A 217 3.98 -6.69 -22.56
CA PHE A 217 5.00 -6.81 -23.62
C PHE A 217 6.08 -7.85 -23.30
N MET A 218 6.17 -8.35 -22.06
CA MET A 218 7.12 -9.41 -21.70
C MET A 218 6.47 -10.80 -21.78
N PRO A 219 7.23 -11.82 -22.21
CA PRO A 219 6.87 -13.22 -22.00
C PRO A 219 6.60 -13.48 -20.52
N LYS A 220 5.55 -14.26 -20.22
CA LYS A 220 5.11 -14.52 -18.84
C LYS A 220 6.22 -15.07 -17.95
N ALA A 221 7.04 -16.00 -18.45
CA ALA A 221 8.15 -16.58 -17.69
C ALA A 221 9.20 -15.54 -17.29
N ILE A 222 9.53 -14.61 -18.20
CA ILE A 222 10.42 -13.48 -17.92
C ILE A 222 9.77 -12.55 -16.89
N TYR A 223 8.50 -12.18 -17.08
CA TYR A 223 7.82 -11.29 -16.16
C TYR A 223 7.71 -11.87 -14.74
N ASP A 224 7.42 -13.16 -14.59
CA ASP A 224 7.39 -13.86 -13.30
C ASP A 224 8.77 -13.86 -12.62
N LEU A 225 9.87 -14.02 -13.39
CA LEU A 225 11.25 -13.83 -12.89
C LEU A 225 11.50 -12.39 -12.45
N VAL A 226 11.07 -11.39 -13.23
CA VAL A 226 11.23 -9.98 -12.86
C VAL A 226 10.49 -9.69 -11.56
N ARG A 227 9.19 -10.02 -11.45
CA ARG A 227 8.39 -9.84 -10.21
C ARG A 227 9.03 -10.49 -8.99
N CYS A 228 9.65 -11.63 -9.23
CA CYS A 228 10.46 -12.30 -8.24
C CYS A 228 11.62 -11.37 -7.81
N PHE A 229 12.53 -11.01 -8.72
CA PHE A 229 13.83 -10.37 -8.38
C PHE A 229 13.75 -8.88 -8.08
N TYR A 230 12.71 -8.24 -8.58
CA TYR A 230 12.43 -6.84 -8.47
C TYR A 230 10.97 -6.72 -8.04
N PRO A 231 10.68 -6.75 -6.72
CA PRO A 231 9.29 -6.80 -6.25
C PRO A 231 8.54 -5.50 -6.54
N GLU A 232 9.21 -4.35 -6.45
CA GLU A 232 8.56 -3.04 -6.64
C GLU A 232 8.71 -2.50 -8.05
N GLN A 233 9.95 -2.41 -8.54
CA GLN A 233 10.29 -1.71 -9.77
C GLN A 233 11.63 -2.19 -10.34
N PHE A 234 11.83 -2.00 -11.65
CA PHE A 234 13.05 -2.38 -12.36
C PHE A 234 13.26 -1.54 -13.64
N HIS A 235 14.48 -1.57 -14.16
CA HIS A 235 14.84 -1.03 -15.48
C HIS A 235 15.09 -2.17 -16.48
N LEU A 236 14.94 -1.93 -17.78
CA LEU A 236 15.21 -2.99 -18.77
C LEU A 236 16.67 -3.45 -18.76
N VAL A 237 17.62 -2.58 -18.40
CA VAL A 237 19.03 -2.96 -18.23
C VAL A 237 19.23 -4.02 -17.15
N ASP A 238 18.36 -4.08 -16.14
CA ASP A 238 18.45 -5.06 -15.05
C ASP A 238 18.29 -6.49 -15.56
N LEU A 239 17.46 -6.69 -16.60
CA LEU A 239 17.31 -7.99 -17.29
C LEU A 239 18.64 -8.44 -17.90
N LEU A 240 19.38 -7.52 -18.52
CA LEU A 240 20.68 -7.80 -19.12
C LEU A 240 21.72 -8.13 -18.04
N ASN A 241 21.73 -7.35 -16.96
CA ASN A 241 22.63 -7.57 -15.81
C ASN A 241 22.38 -8.92 -15.13
N LYS A 242 21.11 -9.39 -15.12
CA LYS A 242 20.69 -10.66 -14.53
C LYS A 242 20.51 -11.80 -15.53
N LYS A 243 21.00 -11.66 -16.77
CA LYS A 243 20.82 -12.67 -17.82
C LYS A 243 21.20 -14.08 -17.40
N THR A 244 22.35 -14.24 -16.73
CA THR A 244 22.83 -15.55 -16.27
C THR A 244 21.98 -16.14 -15.15
N ASP A 245 21.42 -15.29 -14.28
CA ASP A 245 20.54 -15.72 -13.19
C ASP A 245 19.19 -16.20 -13.76
N PHE A 246 18.66 -15.45 -14.73
CA PHE A 246 17.38 -15.76 -15.37
C PHE A 246 17.48 -17.00 -16.25
N SER A 247 18.60 -17.19 -16.95
CA SER A 247 18.81 -18.39 -17.76
C SER A 247 18.86 -19.67 -16.91
N LEU A 248 19.43 -19.62 -15.69
CA LEU A 248 19.44 -20.75 -14.76
C LEU A 248 18.03 -21.13 -14.26
N LEU A 249 17.12 -20.16 -14.17
CA LEU A 249 15.77 -20.35 -13.63
C LEU A 249 14.67 -20.43 -14.70
N MET A 250 14.98 -20.22 -15.97
CA MET A 250 13.98 -20.14 -17.05
C MET A 250 13.13 -21.40 -17.15
N GLN A 251 13.76 -22.58 -17.09
CA GLN A 251 13.04 -23.85 -17.12
C GLN A 251 12.05 -23.97 -15.94
N HIS A 252 12.45 -23.51 -14.76
CA HIS A 252 11.56 -23.50 -13.59
C HIS A 252 10.41 -22.50 -13.73
N ALA A 253 10.65 -21.33 -14.34
CA ALA A 253 9.60 -20.36 -14.63
C ALA A 253 8.55 -20.91 -15.61
N GLN A 254 8.96 -21.75 -16.57
CA GLN A 254 8.05 -22.41 -17.50
C GLN A 254 7.29 -23.59 -16.86
N GLU A 255 7.99 -24.47 -16.15
CA GLU A 255 7.40 -25.73 -15.65
C GLU A 255 6.66 -25.56 -14.31
N LYS A 256 7.20 -24.74 -13.39
CA LYS A 256 6.70 -24.57 -12.03
C LYS A 256 6.65 -23.08 -11.61
N PRO A 257 5.99 -22.19 -12.39
CA PRO A 257 5.99 -20.75 -12.13
C PRO A 257 5.55 -20.41 -10.70
N HIS A 258 4.47 -21.03 -10.23
CA HIS A 258 3.91 -20.80 -8.89
C HIS A 258 4.88 -21.10 -7.72
N MET A 259 5.94 -21.90 -7.91
CA MET A 259 6.95 -22.17 -6.89
C MET A 259 8.25 -21.37 -7.09
N LEU A 260 8.41 -20.70 -8.22
CA LEU A 260 9.56 -19.89 -8.58
C LEU A 260 9.98 -18.88 -7.49
N PRO A 261 9.06 -18.22 -6.75
CA PRO A 261 9.44 -17.25 -5.73
C PRO A 261 10.40 -17.79 -4.65
N PHE A 262 10.33 -19.09 -4.35
CA PHE A 262 11.19 -19.73 -3.35
C PHE A 262 12.64 -19.95 -3.82
N ALA A 263 12.92 -19.90 -5.13
CA ALA A 263 14.27 -20.12 -5.66
C ALA A 263 15.28 -19.10 -5.11
N LYS A 264 14.83 -17.89 -4.76
CA LYS A 264 15.66 -16.82 -4.17
C LYS A 264 16.24 -17.15 -2.81
N LEU A 265 15.52 -17.98 -2.06
CA LEU A 265 15.92 -18.41 -0.73
C LEU A 265 16.84 -19.64 -0.80
N MET A 266 17.15 -20.09 -2.02
CA MET A 266 18.05 -21.20 -2.29
C MET A 266 19.36 -20.69 -2.89
N HIS A 267 20.44 -21.41 -2.64
CA HIS A 267 21.74 -21.06 -3.17
C HIS A 267 21.74 -21.06 -4.70
N ARG A 268 22.21 -19.96 -5.27
CA ARG A 268 22.34 -19.75 -6.72
C ARG A 268 23.00 -20.90 -7.46
N GLY A 269 24.01 -21.54 -6.85
CA GLY A 269 24.76 -22.65 -7.45
C GLY A 269 23.94 -23.92 -7.73
N TYR A 270 22.71 -24.01 -7.23
CA TYR A 270 21.81 -25.13 -7.49
C TYR A 270 20.63 -24.77 -8.41
N TRP A 271 20.52 -23.54 -8.90
CA TRP A 271 19.33 -23.11 -9.65
C TRP A 271 19.06 -23.89 -10.93
N GLN A 272 20.07 -24.51 -11.53
CA GLN A 272 19.92 -25.34 -12.73
C GLN A 272 19.33 -26.75 -12.49
N TYR A 273 19.20 -27.21 -11.24
CA TYR A 273 18.76 -28.58 -10.96
C TYR A 273 17.24 -28.72 -11.01
N GLN A 274 16.72 -29.64 -11.81
CA GLN A 274 15.27 -29.84 -12.01
C GLN A 274 14.46 -30.10 -10.72
N ASN A 275 15.10 -30.71 -9.71
CA ASN A 275 14.50 -31.03 -8.42
C ASN A 275 14.61 -29.91 -7.37
N LEU A 276 15.10 -28.72 -7.75
CA LEU A 276 15.27 -27.55 -6.89
C LEU A 276 13.98 -27.21 -6.13
N LEU A 277 12.86 -27.14 -6.86
CA LEU A 277 11.55 -26.75 -6.34
C LEU A 277 10.64 -27.94 -6.01
N ASP A 278 11.21 -29.10 -5.68
CA ASP A 278 10.42 -30.28 -5.31
C ASP A 278 9.96 -30.24 -3.85
N LYS A 279 8.79 -30.84 -3.59
CA LYS A 279 8.18 -30.91 -2.25
C LYS A 279 9.12 -31.44 -1.17
N LYS A 280 9.99 -32.40 -1.53
CA LYS A 280 10.97 -32.99 -0.61
C LYS A 280 11.87 -31.92 0.02
N GLN A 281 12.25 -30.89 -0.74
CA GLN A 281 13.17 -29.85 -0.26
C GLN A 281 12.57 -29.01 0.86
N PHE A 282 11.25 -28.83 0.86
CA PHE A 282 10.54 -28.07 1.90
C PHE A 282 10.36 -28.86 3.21
N LEU A 283 10.47 -30.19 3.15
CA LEU A 283 10.23 -31.12 4.27
C LEU A 283 11.54 -31.64 4.90
N ASP A 284 12.64 -31.59 4.17
CA ASP A 284 13.92 -32.16 4.61
C ASP A 284 14.76 -31.12 5.36
N ALA A 285 15.01 -31.39 6.64
CA ALA A 285 15.87 -30.56 7.49
C ALA A 285 17.33 -30.49 6.97
N LYS A 286 17.75 -31.49 6.17
CA LYS A 286 19.11 -31.62 5.62
C LYS A 286 19.22 -31.17 4.16
N SER A 287 18.18 -30.52 3.61
CA SER A 287 18.24 -30.03 2.23
C SER A 287 19.37 -29.01 2.07
N VAL A 288 20.27 -29.29 1.14
CA VAL A 288 21.46 -28.48 0.83
C VAL A 288 21.16 -27.30 -0.10
N TYR A 289 19.93 -27.20 -0.61
CA TYR A 289 19.56 -26.16 -1.57
C TYR A 289 19.25 -24.83 -0.88
N TRP A 290 18.72 -24.84 0.34
CA TRP A 290 18.36 -23.62 1.06
C TRP A 290 19.59 -22.84 1.52
N ASP A 291 19.56 -21.53 1.31
CA ASP A 291 20.56 -20.61 1.81
C ASP A 291 20.27 -20.27 3.27
N GLU A 292 21.15 -20.69 4.18
CA GLU A 292 20.98 -20.48 5.62
C GLU A 292 20.98 -19.00 6.04
N SER A 293 21.61 -18.12 5.24
CA SER A 293 21.58 -16.67 5.48
C SER A 293 20.22 -16.06 5.17
N LEU A 294 19.47 -16.67 4.23
CA LEU A 294 18.17 -16.21 3.78
C LEU A 294 17.02 -17.00 4.39
N LEU A 295 17.26 -18.20 4.91
CA LEU A 295 16.28 -19.07 5.56
C LEU A 295 16.85 -19.62 6.88
N ALA A 296 16.47 -18.97 7.99
CA ALA A 296 17.06 -19.23 9.29
C ALA A 296 16.71 -20.61 9.90
N ARG A 297 15.63 -21.26 9.46
CA ARG A 297 15.13 -22.51 10.07
C ARG A 297 14.73 -23.54 9.02
N ARG A 298 15.16 -24.80 9.24
CA ARG A 298 14.86 -25.97 8.39
C ARG A 298 14.35 -27.14 9.25
N PRO A 299 13.42 -27.97 8.74
CA PRO A 299 12.78 -27.86 7.43
C PRO A 299 11.89 -26.62 7.33
N VAL A 300 11.58 -26.16 6.11
CA VAL A 300 10.68 -24.99 5.93
C VAL A 300 9.34 -25.27 6.60
N PHE A 301 8.82 -26.48 6.40
CA PHE A 301 7.61 -26.95 7.04
C PHE A 301 7.80 -28.37 7.57
N TYR A 302 7.26 -28.63 8.77
CA TYR A 302 7.31 -29.94 9.39
C TYR A 302 6.27 -30.93 8.84
N GLN A 303 5.24 -30.44 8.15
CA GLN A 303 4.05 -31.23 7.80
C GLN A 303 3.87 -31.33 6.29
N THR A 304 3.75 -32.57 5.78
CA THR A 304 3.51 -32.84 4.34
C THR A 304 2.22 -32.20 3.84
N LYS A 305 1.18 -32.13 4.68
CA LYS A 305 -0.09 -31.49 4.32
C LYS A 305 0.11 -30.00 4.02
N THR A 306 0.94 -29.31 4.81
CA THR A 306 1.27 -27.90 4.62
C THR A 306 1.97 -27.66 3.29
N VAL A 307 2.98 -28.48 2.97
CA VAL A 307 3.70 -28.37 1.68
C VAL A 307 2.78 -28.71 0.51
N ASN A 308 1.92 -29.72 0.63
CA ASN A 308 0.92 -30.03 -0.40
C ASN A 308 -0.08 -28.89 -0.62
N TRP A 309 -0.46 -28.17 0.43
CA TRP A 309 -1.31 -26.99 0.33
C TRP A 309 -0.58 -25.85 -0.39
N LEU A 310 0.68 -25.59 -0.03
CA LEU A 310 1.52 -24.55 -0.65
C LEU A 310 1.68 -24.74 -2.18
N PHE A 311 1.90 -25.98 -2.61
CA PHE A 311 2.04 -26.35 -4.03
C PHE A 311 0.74 -26.24 -4.85
N LYS A 312 -0.40 -25.97 -4.21
CA LYS A 312 -1.67 -25.73 -4.89
C LYS A 312 -2.01 -24.24 -5.00
N GLN A 313 -1.18 -23.36 -4.44
CA GLN A 313 -1.44 -21.92 -4.40
C GLN A 313 -0.99 -21.23 -5.68
N SER A 314 -1.55 -20.04 -5.94
CA SER A 314 -1.16 -19.21 -7.07
C SER A 314 0.23 -18.60 -6.90
N PHE A 315 0.78 -18.07 -7.99
CA PHE A 315 2.06 -17.38 -7.98
C PHE A 315 2.06 -16.18 -7.03
N GLU A 316 1.00 -15.36 -7.04
CA GLU A 316 0.86 -14.14 -6.24
C GLU A 316 0.93 -14.45 -4.74
N LEU A 317 0.20 -15.51 -4.33
CA LEU A 317 0.19 -15.95 -2.95
C LEU A 317 1.56 -16.49 -2.52
N ASN A 318 2.18 -17.32 -3.36
CA ASN A 318 3.52 -17.87 -3.07
C ASN A 318 4.63 -16.82 -3.12
N LEU A 319 4.48 -15.77 -3.95
CA LEU A 319 5.40 -14.63 -3.99
C LEU A 319 5.40 -13.93 -2.64
N TRP A 320 4.23 -13.54 -2.12
CA TRP A 320 4.13 -12.92 -0.81
C TRP A 320 4.61 -13.85 0.32
N ILE A 321 4.27 -15.14 0.26
CA ILE A 321 4.72 -16.12 1.25
C ILE A 321 6.25 -16.19 1.28
N SER A 322 6.90 -16.28 0.11
CA SER A 322 8.36 -16.39 0.02
C SER A 322 9.08 -15.17 0.61
N GLN A 323 8.54 -13.96 0.42
CA GLN A 323 9.07 -12.72 0.98
C GLN A 323 8.97 -12.67 2.51
N SER A 324 7.98 -13.36 3.08
CA SER A 324 7.62 -13.28 4.51
C SER A 324 7.93 -14.56 5.30
N ILE A 325 8.51 -15.59 4.67
CA ILE A 325 8.63 -16.95 5.24
C ILE A 325 9.52 -17.05 6.48
N GLN A 326 10.40 -16.06 6.70
CA GLN A 326 11.22 -16.00 7.92
C GLN A 326 10.38 -15.86 9.17
N SER A 327 9.20 -15.23 9.06
CA SER A 327 8.30 -15.05 10.19
C SER A 327 7.73 -16.41 10.65
N PRO A 328 7.98 -16.84 11.90
CA PRO A 328 7.41 -18.07 12.44
C PRO A 328 5.88 -18.02 12.46
N ASN A 329 5.30 -16.84 12.66
CA ASN A 329 3.85 -16.65 12.60
C ASN A 329 3.28 -17.07 11.25
N LEU A 330 3.97 -16.75 10.15
CA LEU A 330 3.49 -17.14 8.83
C LEU A 330 3.51 -18.66 8.65
N ARG A 331 4.60 -19.33 9.05
CA ARG A 331 4.68 -20.79 8.97
C ARG A 331 3.59 -21.48 9.80
N VAL A 332 3.28 -20.92 10.97
CA VAL A 332 2.15 -21.35 11.81
C VAL A 332 0.82 -21.13 11.11
N ALA A 333 0.55 -19.93 10.59
CA ALA A 333 -0.69 -19.57 9.91
C ALA A 333 -0.94 -20.45 8.67
N ILE A 334 0.08 -20.68 7.84
CA ILE A 334 0.00 -21.57 6.66
C ILE A 334 -0.31 -23.00 7.09
N THR A 335 0.35 -23.50 8.15
CA THR A 335 0.05 -24.84 8.68
C THR A 335 -1.39 -24.93 9.17
N ALA A 336 -1.89 -23.92 9.87
CA ALA A 336 -3.27 -23.86 10.34
C ALA A 336 -4.28 -23.84 9.19
N LEU A 337 -4.05 -23.05 8.14
CA LEU A 337 -4.92 -23.03 6.95
C LEU A 337 -4.85 -24.31 6.14
N SER A 338 -3.71 -25.00 6.09
CA SER A 338 -3.60 -26.30 5.42
C SER A 338 -4.51 -27.37 6.03
N LEU A 339 -4.98 -27.16 7.27
CA LEU A 339 -5.95 -28.03 7.95
C LEU A 339 -7.40 -27.74 7.55
N VAL A 340 -7.66 -26.59 6.96
CA VAL A 340 -8.97 -26.11 6.46
C VAL A 340 -9.10 -26.45 4.97
N ASP A 341 -10.33 -26.56 4.47
CA ASP A 341 -10.58 -26.65 3.04
C ASP A 341 -10.62 -25.25 2.42
N CYS A 342 -9.66 -24.97 1.54
CA CYS A 342 -9.54 -23.70 0.82
C CYS A 342 -9.87 -23.84 -0.68
N SER A 343 -10.36 -25.00 -1.13
CA SER A 343 -10.41 -25.35 -2.57
C SER A 343 -11.29 -24.42 -3.42
N TYR A 344 -12.32 -23.81 -2.80
CA TYR A 344 -13.26 -22.90 -3.47
C TYR A 344 -13.01 -21.43 -3.14
N VAL A 345 -11.93 -21.12 -2.41
CA VAL A 345 -11.64 -19.77 -1.93
C VAL A 345 -10.65 -19.10 -2.89
N HIS A 346 -10.97 -17.87 -3.29
CA HIS A 346 -10.10 -17.10 -4.17
C HIS A 346 -8.73 -16.80 -3.52
N PRO A 347 -7.60 -16.86 -4.26
CA PRO A 347 -6.26 -16.66 -3.70
C PRO A 347 -6.09 -15.35 -2.92
N HIS A 348 -6.72 -14.25 -3.36
CA HIS A 348 -6.66 -12.97 -2.65
C HIS A 348 -7.35 -13.00 -1.28
N VAL A 349 -8.45 -13.75 -1.13
CA VAL A 349 -9.12 -13.94 0.18
C VAL A 349 -8.22 -14.75 1.11
N ILE A 350 -7.53 -15.77 0.58
CA ILE A 350 -6.54 -16.56 1.34
C ILE A 350 -5.37 -15.67 1.77
N LEU A 351 -4.84 -14.85 0.87
CA LEU A 351 -3.77 -13.90 1.15
C LEU A 351 -4.17 -12.94 2.28
N MET A 352 -5.35 -12.34 2.19
CA MET A 352 -5.85 -11.42 3.23
C MET A 352 -6.05 -12.11 4.58
N THR A 353 -6.53 -13.35 4.57
CA THR A 353 -6.61 -14.17 5.78
C THR A 353 -5.23 -14.39 6.39
N LEU A 354 -4.22 -14.70 5.59
CA LEU A 354 -2.85 -14.86 6.09
C LEU A 354 -2.26 -13.55 6.62
N LYS A 355 -2.47 -12.42 5.92
CA LYS A 355 -1.99 -11.10 6.37
C LYS A 355 -2.60 -10.71 7.71
N TYR A 356 -3.90 -10.94 7.90
CA TYR A 356 -4.60 -10.65 9.16
C TYR A 356 -3.97 -11.38 10.36
N PHE A 357 -3.68 -12.69 10.20
CA PHE A 357 -3.12 -13.52 11.27
C PHE A 357 -1.59 -13.47 11.34
N HIS A 358 -0.91 -12.77 10.42
CA HIS A 358 0.55 -12.78 10.28
C HIS A 358 1.30 -12.36 11.55
N ASN A 359 0.70 -11.55 12.42
CA ASN A 359 1.37 -11.03 13.62
C ASN A 359 0.99 -11.76 14.92
N ILE A 360 -0.03 -12.62 14.90
CA ILE A 360 -0.59 -13.24 16.11
C ILE A 360 -0.57 -14.77 16.10
N ALA A 361 -0.50 -15.41 14.92
CA ALA A 361 -0.75 -16.84 14.77
C ALA A 361 0.14 -17.72 15.67
N ALA A 362 1.43 -17.40 15.79
CA ALA A 362 2.34 -18.18 16.63
C ALA A 362 2.05 -18.01 18.12
N ARG A 363 1.64 -16.82 18.56
CA ARG A 363 1.26 -16.58 19.97
C ARG A 363 0.01 -17.36 20.34
N LEU A 364 -0.99 -17.36 19.45
CA LEU A 364 -2.21 -18.15 19.61
C LEU A 364 -1.89 -19.66 19.68
N LEU A 365 -1.07 -20.16 18.76
CA LEU A 365 -0.63 -21.55 18.78
C LEU A 365 0.13 -21.88 20.07
N LEU A 366 1.06 -21.03 20.50
CA LEU A 366 1.89 -21.25 21.68
C LEU A 366 1.03 -21.41 22.95
N ALA A 367 0.00 -20.57 23.12
CA ALA A 367 -0.91 -20.66 24.25
C ALA A 367 -1.60 -22.03 24.31
N ASP A 368 -2.14 -22.52 23.19
CA ASP A 368 -2.79 -23.83 23.12
C ASP A 368 -1.79 -24.99 23.26
N CYS A 369 -0.63 -24.90 22.60
CA CYS A 369 0.42 -25.90 22.71
C CYS A 369 0.90 -26.06 24.15
N HIS A 370 1.12 -24.96 24.85
CA HIS A 370 1.56 -25.00 26.25
C HIS A 370 0.53 -25.68 27.14
N ALA A 371 -0.76 -25.32 27.01
CA ALA A 371 -1.82 -25.94 27.79
C ALA A 371 -1.97 -27.45 27.50
N LEU A 372 -1.95 -27.83 26.22
CA LEU A 372 -1.98 -29.24 25.80
C LEU A 372 -0.76 -30.02 26.28
N ALA A 373 0.42 -29.39 26.27
CA ALA A 373 1.66 -30.02 26.71
C ALA A 373 1.64 -30.38 28.19
N ILE A 374 1.06 -29.51 29.02
CA ILE A 374 0.83 -29.78 30.45
C ILE A 374 -0.21 -30.89 30.60
N GLN A 375 -1.37 -30.77 29.94
CA GLN A 375 -2.48 -31.72 30.08
C GLN A 375 -2.11 -33.15 29.64
N GLN A 376 -1.29 -33.28 28.59
CA GLN A 376 -0.91 -34.57 28.01
C GLN A 376 0.52 -35.00 28.37
N HIS A 377 1.14 -34.31 29.33
CA HIS A 377 2.49 -34.59 29.81
C HIS A 377 3.55 -34.77 28.71
N TRP A 378 3.53 -33.90 27.69
CA TRP A 378 4.40 -34.00 26.50
C TRP A 378 5.89 -34.13 26.85
N PHE A 379 6.34 -33.47 27.91
CA PHE A 379 7.74 -33.49 28.33
C PHE A 379 8.21 -34.83 28.94
N LEU A 380 7.27 -35.66 29.39
CA LEU A 380 7.53 -36.99 29.96
C LEU A 380 7.41 -38.12 28.93
N GLN A 381 6.93 -37.82 27.72
CA GLN A 381 6.77 -38.82 26.66
C GLN A 381 8.13 -39.31 26.15
N ALA A 382 8.25 -40.61 25.88
CA ALA A 382 9.51 -41.25 25.48
C ALA A 382 10.05 -40.73 24.14
N GLU A 383 9.17 -40.24 23.28
CA GLU A 383 9.49 -39.63 21.99
C GLU A 383 10.27 -38.32 22.15
N ASN A 384 10.00 -37.56 23.22
CA ASN A 384 10.67 -36.30 23.48
C ASN A 384 12.06 -36.53 24.07
N THR A 385 13.05 -36.62 23.19
CA THR A 385 14.46 -36.77 23.55
C THR A 385 15.19 -35.44 23.71
N GLN A 386 14.59 -34.30 23.32
CA GLN A 386 15.33 -33.05 23.09
C GLN A 386 14.98 -31.92 24.06
N TYR A 387 13.73 -31.80 24.51
CA TYR A 387 13.25 -30.59 25.17
C TYR A 387 12.75 -30.85 26.59
N ARG A 388 12.91 -29.85 27.48
CA ARG A 388 12.31 -29.83 28.81
C ARG A 388 11.71 -28.46 29.13
N LEU A 389 10.61 -28.44 29.89
CA LEU A 389 9.95 -27.20 30.28
C LEU A 389 10.70 -26.53 31.44
N ASN A 390 10.91 -25.21 31.35
CA ASN A 390 11.52 -24.43 32.42
C ASN A 390 10.70 -24.57 33.72
N GLY A 391 11.38 -24.82 34.84
CA GLY A 391 10.75 -25.06 36.15
C GLY A 391 10.52 -26.52 36.52
N HIS A 392 10.67 -27.48 35.60
CA HIS A 392 10.66 -28.92 35.91
C HIS A 392 12.09 -29.49 35.95
N THR A 393 12.45 -30.09 37.09
CA THR A 393 13.78 -30.70 37.35
C THR A 393 13.80 -32.22 37.16
N GLU A 394 12.71 -32.83 36.73
CA GLU A 394 12.63 -34.28 36.55
C GLU A 394 13.34 -34.73 35.26
N HIS A 395 14.51 -35.35 35.48
CA HIS A 395 15.28 -36.21 34.58
C HIS A 395 16.01 -35.57 33.36
N LEU A 396 17.33 -35.77 33.38
CA LEU A 396 18.36 -35.68 32.32
C LEU A 396 18.91 -34.28 31.98
N GLU A 397 20.15 -34.04 32.42
CA GLU A 397 20.99 -32.86 32.14
C GLU A 397 21.21 -32.55 30.65
N GLN A 398 20.77 -33.42 29.73
CA GLN A 398 21.05 -33.35 28.30
C GLN A 398 19.94 -32.68 27.45
N LYS A 399 18.77 -32.35 28.03
CA LYS A 399 17.66 -31.72 27.27
C LYS A 399 17.70 -30.19 27.31
N MET A 400 17.40 -29.55 26.18
CA MET A 400 17.30 -28.09 26.04
C MET A 400 16.09 -27.55 26.81
N VAL A 401 16.30 -26.48 27.58
CA VAL A 401 15.22 -25.80 28.32
C VAL A 401 14.45 -24.88 27.40
N ILE A 402 13.12 -24.99 27.41
CA ILE A 402 12.23 -24.07 26.73
C ILE A 402 11.20 -23.50 27.72
N SER A 403 10.75 -22.27 27.48
CA SER A 403 9.65 -21.64 28.23
C SER A 403 8.45 -21.37 27.33
N SER A 404 7.30 -21.02 27.93
CA SER A 404 6.11 -20.56 27.20
C SER A 404 6.31 -19.10 26.72
N SER A 405 7.27 -18.91 25.82
CA SER A 405 7.61 -17.61 25.24
C SER A 405 7.75 -17.71 23.73
N MET A 406 7.37 -16.63 23.04
CA MET A 406 7.52 -16.50 21.59
C MET A 406 8.97 -16.69 21.13
N LEU A 407 9.96 -16.44 22.00
CA LEU A 407 11.37 -16.67 21.73
C LEU A 407 11.70 -18.14 21.44
N TYR A 408 10.91 -19.08 21.98
CA TYR A 408 11.12 -20.53 21.82
C TYR A 408 10.14 -21.16 20.82
N ILE A 409 9.48 -20.36 19.98
CA ILE A 409 8.42 -20.86 19.08
C ILE A 409 8.92 -21.98 18.16
N GLU A 410 10.15 -21.88 17.66
CA GLU A 410 10.73 -22.90 16.77
C GLU A 410 10.93 -24.23 17.49
N GLU A 411 11.39 -24.18 18.74
CA GLU A 411 11.57 -25.33 19.59
C GLU A 411 10.22 -25.96 19.96
N TRP A 412 9.17 -25.15 20.17
CA TRP A 412 7.80 -25.64 20.33
C TRP A 412 7.27 -26.34 19.06
N LEU A 413 7.54 -25.79 17.88
CA LEU A 413 7.16 -26.42 16.61
C LEU A 413 7.92 -27.73 16.35
N ALA A 414 9.22 -27.76 16.69
CA ALA A 414 10.03 -28.96 16.62
C ALA A 414 9.55 -30.05 17.59
N LEU A 415 9.26 -29.69 18.84
CA LEU A 415 8.67 -30.60 19.82
C LEU A 415 7.34 -31.18 19.31
N LEU A 416 6.45 -30.30 18.83
CA LEU A 416 5.17 -30.71 18.26
C LEU A 416 5.35 -31.69 17.07
N HIS A 417 6.35 -31.44 16.21
CA HIS A 417 6.68 -32.35 15.12
C HIS A 417 7.14 -33.72 15.64
N ILE A 418 8.08 -33.78 16.60
CA ILE A 418 8.58 -35.03 17.19
C ILE A 418 7.42 -35.88 17.73
N LEU A 419 6.53 -35.28 18.50
CA LEU A 419 5.39 -35.99 19.09
C LEU A 419 4.36 -36.42 18.02
N SER A 420 4.20 -35.62 16.97
CA SER A 420 3.26 -35.93 15.89
C SER A 420 3.64 -37.16 15.06
N GLN A 421 4.91 -37.57 15.04
CA GLN A 421 5.37 -38.71 14.24
C GLN A 421 4.69 -40.02 14.64
N LYS A 422 4.44 -40.22 15.94
CA LYS A 422 3.68 -41.39 16.44
C LYS A 422 2.21 -41.08 16.71
N ASN A 423 1.87 -39.82 16.98
CA ASN A 423 0.49 -39.42 17.21
C ASN A 423 0.10 -38.21 16.32
N PRO A 424 -0.32 -38.46 15.07
CA PRO A 424 -0.70 -37.38 14.14
C PRO A 424 -1.89 -36.54 14.61
N LYS A 425 -2.69 -37.02 15.58
CA LYS A 425 -3.84 -36.28 16.11
C LYS A 425 -3.42 -35.03 16.89
N ILE A 426 -2.22 -35.01 17.47
CA ILE A 426 -1.72 -33.88 18.26
C ILE A 426 -1.69 -32.61 17.40
N ILE A 427 -1.23 -32.69 16.14
CA ILE A 427 -1.23 -31.53 15.22
C ILE A 427 -2.63 -30.94 15.07
N LYS A 428 -3.64 -31.78 14.81
CA LYS A 428 -5.02 -31.31 14.65
C LYS A 428 -5.56 -30.70 15.94
N GLN A 429 -5.16 -31.20 17.11
CA GLN A 429 -5.58 -30.66 18.41
C GLN A 429 -4.93 -29.31 18.69
N SER A 430 -3.62 -29.19 18.50
CA SER A 430 -2.84 -27.96 18.75
C SER A 430 -3.26 -26.81 17.84
N TYR A 431 -3.61 -27.09 16.58
CA TYR A 431 -4.04 -26.07 15.63
C TYR A 431 -5.55 -25.83 15.63
N LEU A 432 -6.34 -26.60 16.38
CA LEU A 432 -7.80 -26.64 16.25
C LEU A 432 -8.47 -25.26 16.38
N LYS A 433 -8.13 -24.52 17.45
CA LYS A 433 -8.74 -23.21 17.73
C LYS A 433 -8.29 -22.18 16.69
N LEU A 434 -7.00 -22.14 16.37
CA LEU A 434 -6.44 -21.24 15.36
C LEU A 434 -7.06 -21.49 13.97
N SER A 435 -7.10 -22.75 13.51
CA SER A 435 -7.73 -23.12 12.24
C SER A 435 -9.21 -22.71 12.19
N ARG A 436 -9.96 -22.83 13.29
CA ARG A 436 -11.36 -22.37 13.37
C ARG A 436 -11.49 -20.86 13.26
N ALA A 437 -10.65 -20.11 13.98
CA ALA A 437 -10.66 -18.64 13.91
C ALA A 437 -10.31 -18.15 12.49
N MET A 438 -9.26 -18.71 11.89
CA MET A 438 -8.86 -18.40 10.53
C MET A 438 -9.93 -18.78 9.50
N GLN A 439 -10.56 -19.95 9.66
CA GLN A 439 -11.66 -20.39 8.79
C GLN A 439 -12.87 -19.45 8.91
N ALA A 440 -13.24 -19.04 10.13
CA ALA A 440 -14.35 -18.12 10.35
C ALA A 440 -14.10 -16.77 9.65
N TYR A 441 -12.88 -16.21 9.76
CA TYR A 441 -12.50 -15.00 9.05
C TYR A 441 -12.51 -15.17 7.54
N MET A 442 -11.91 -16.25 7.03
CA MET A 442 -11.84 -16.55 5.61
C MET A 442 -13.22 -16.69 4.97
N ILE A 443 -14.15 -17.40 5.64
CA ILE A 443 -15.53 -17.56 5.17
C ILE A 443 -16.26 -16.22 5.18
N PHE A 444 -16.11 -15.44 6.26
CA PHE A 444 -16.70 -14.10 6.34
C PHE A 444 -16.20 -13.21 5.20
N LEU A 445 -14.89 -13.11 5.01
CA LEU A 445 -14.30 -12.30 3.95
C LEU A 445 -14.73 -12.79 2.57
N HIS A 446 -14.79 -14.11 2.36
CA HIS A 446 -15.29 -14.69 1.12
C HIS A 446 -16.74 -14.28 0.84
N GLN A 447 -17.63 -14.33 1.84
CA GLN A 447 -19.02 -13.88 1.72
C GLN A 447 -19.12 -12.38 1.47
N THR A 448 -18.27 -11.57 2.10
CA THR A 448 -18.20 -10.11 1.89
C THR A 448 -17.89 -9.78 0.43
N VAL A 449 -16.99 -10.53 -0.21
CA VAL A 449 -16.54 -10.24 -1.58
C VAL A 449 -17.38 -10.92 -2.67
N GLN A 450 -18.28 -11.84 -2.33
CA GLN A 450 -19.10 -12.57 -3.31
C GLN A 450 -19.94 -11.66 -4.22
N ASN A 451 -20.35 -10.49 -3.73
CA ASN A 451 -21.14 -9.53 -4.48
C ASN A 451 -20.30 -8.51 -5.26
N ILE A 452 -18.97 -8.62 -5.18
CA ILE A 452 -18.01 -7.73 -5.84
C ILE A 452 -17.45 -8.47 -7.07
N PRO A 453 -17.27 -7.80 -8.23
CA PRO A 453 -16.56 -8.35 -9.38
C PRO A 453 -15.17 -8.89 -9.01
N SER A 454 -14.79 -10.06 -9.54
CA SER A 454 -13.50 -10.71 -9.23
C SER A 454 -12.28 -9.88 -9.61
N GLU A 455 -12.39 -9.02 -10.62
CA GLU A 455 -11.35 -8.07 -11.04
C GLU A 455 -11.03 -7.05 -9.95
N LEU A 456 -11.97 -6.80 -9.02
CA LEU A 456 -11.73 -5.91 -7.89
C LEU A 456 -11.12 -6.62 -6.67
N TYR A 457 -10.92 -7.93 -6.71
CA TYR A 457 -10.42 -8.69 -5.55
C TYR A 457 -8.98 -8.36 -5.20
N GLU A 458 -8.16 -7.94 -6.15
CA GLU A 458 -6.80 -7.46 -5.87
C GLU A 458 -6.79 -6.15 -5.06
N PHE A 459 -7.88 -5.37 -5.13
CA PHE A 459 -8.04 -4.10 -4.42
C PHE A 459 -8.76 -4.20 -3.07
N ILE A 460 -9.00 -5.44 -2.58
CA ILE A 460 -9.50 -5.68 -1.21
C ILE A 460 -8.57 -5.02 -0.18
N GLU A 461 -7.26 -5.11 -0.42
CA GLU A 461 -6.27 -4.48 0.45
C GLU A 461 -6.30 -2.95 0.31
N PRO A 462 -6.41 -2.18 1.42
CA PRO A 462 -6.49 -0.72 1.34
C PRO A 462 -5.32 -0.06 0.61
N SER A 463 -4.11 -0.60 0.69
CA SER A 463 -2.93 -0.06 0.01
C SER A 463 -3.02 -0.18 -1.52
N ALA A 464 -3.76 -1.17 -2.05
CA ALA A 464 -3.92 -1.37 -3.48
C ALA A 464 -4.93 -0.39 -4.11
N GLN A 465 -5.81 0.23 -3.30
CA GLN A 465 -6.84 1.17 -3.76
C GLN A 465 -6.30 2.54 -4.21
N GLN A 466 -4.99 2.74 -4.19
CA GLN A 466 -4.33 3.94 -4.72
C GLN A 466 -4.04 3.84 -6.22
N HIS A 467 -4.23 2.65 -6.82
CA HIS A 467 -3.90 2.40 -8.22
C HIS A 467 -4.94 2.98 -9.19
N ASP A 468 -4.49 3.47 -10.36
CA ASP A 468 -5.38 3.96 -11.41
C ASP A 468 -6.35 2.89 -11.93
N ASP A 469 -5.91 1.64 -12.03
CA ASP A 469 -6.78 0.57 -12.52
C ASP A 469 -7.87 0.22 -11.50
N PHE A 470 -7.71 0.54 -10.21
CA PHE A 470 -8.82 0.47 -9.25
C PHE A 470 -9.94 1.41 -9.65
N PHE A 471 -9.63 2.68 -9.94
CA PHE A 471 -10.64 3.67 -10.35
C PHE A 471 -11.25 3.35 -11.72
N LYS A 472 -10.45 2.86 -12.68
CA LYS A 472 -10.95 2.43 -13.99
C LYS A 472 -11.91 1.24 -13.86
N THR A 473 -11.53 0.23 -13.09
CA THR A 473 -12.35 -0.97 -12.86
C THR A 473 -13.64 -0.61 -12.12
N LEU A 474 -13.58 0.24 -11.09
CA LEU A 474 -14.78 0.75 -10.41
C LEU A 474 -15.74 1.46 -11.38
N LYS A 475 -15.20 2.32 -12.26
CA LYS A 475 -15.99 3.04 -13.27
C LYS A 475 -16.63 2.09 -14.28
N GLN A 476 -15.92 1.03 -14.70
CA GLN A 476 -16.44 0.00 -15.58
C GLN A 476 -17.67 -0.71 -14.99
N TYR A 477 -17.65 -0.98 -13.68
CA TYR A 477 -18.75 -1.64 -12.97
C TYR A 477 -19.77 -0.69 -12.33
N GLN A 478 -19.62 0.63 -12.51
CA GLN A 478 -20.49 1.65 -11.92
C GLN A 478 -20.57 1.60 -10.38
N ILE A 479 -19.47 1.21 -9.72
CA ILE A 479 -19.38 1.15 -8.25
C ILE A 479 -18.66 2.41 -7.74
N SER A 480 -19.22 3.08 -6.74
CA SER A 480 -18.53 4.20 -6.11
C SER A 480 -17.45 3.73 -5.12
N VAL A 481 -16.42 4.55 -4.91
CA VAL A 481 -15.34 4.24 -3.94
C VAL A 481 -15.89 4.06 -2.53
N SER A 482 -16.90 4.86 -2.14
CA SER A 482 -17.56 4.73 -0.85
C SER A 482 -18.29 3.41 -0.71
N ASP A 483 -19.03 2.98 -1.73
CA ASP A 483 -19.80 1.73 -1.69
C ASP A 483 -18.86 0.52 -1.62
N PHE A 484 -17.78 0.52 -2.41
CA PHE A 484 -16.76 -0.53 -2.34
C PHE A 484 -16.16 -0.62 -0.92
N ARG A 485 -15.75 0.51 -0.34
CA ARG A 485 -15.14 0.54 1.01
C ARG A 485 -16.12 0.16 2.11
N GLN A 486 -17.42 0.39 1.94
CA GLN A 486 -18.44 0.01 2.93
C GLN A 486 -18.54 -1.51 3.12
N HIS A 487 -18.26 -2.32 2.09
CA HIS A 487 -18.28 -3.78 2.19
C HIS A 487 -17.29 -4.30 3.25
N PHE A 488 -16.18 -3.60 3.45
CA PHE A 488 -15.09 -4.00 4.34
C PHE A 488 -15.18 -3.34 5.72
N LYS A 489 -16.40 -3.02 6.17
CA LYS A 489 -16.63 -2.46 7.50
C LYS A 489 -17.63 -3.28 8.32
N HIS A 490 -17.33 -3.47 9.60
CA HIS A 490 -18.31 -3.88 10.59
C HIS A 490 -19.16 -2.67 10.99
N TYR A 491 -20.47 -2.75 10.77
CA TYR A 491 -21.41 -1.71 11.21
C TYR A 491 -21.89 -2.00 12.63
N ILE A 492 -21.87 -0.98 13.49
CA ILE A 492 -22.36 -1.02 14.87
C ILE A 492 -23.63 -0.14 14.93
N PRO A 493 -24.83 -0.75 14.91
CA PRO A 493 -26.09 -0.01 14.72
C PRO A 493 -26.32 1.06 15.78
N HIS A 494 -26.17 0.72 17.06
CA HIS A 494 -26.50 1.60 18.18
C HIS A 494 -25.57 2.81 18.33
N GLN A 495 -24.44 2.85 17.63
CA GLN A 495 -23.50 3.97 17.68
C GLN A 495 -23.39 4.71 16.34
N ASN A 496 -24.09 4.25 15.29
CA ASN A 496 -23.93 4.72 13.91
C ASN A 496 -22.45 4.80 13.50
N ARG A 497 -21.69 3.75 13.85
CA ARG A 497 -20.24 3.66 13.66
C ARG A 497 -19.89 2.47 12.79
N SER A 498 -18.70 2.55 12.19
CA SER A 498 -18.16 1.48 11.36
C SER A 498 -16.69 1.27 11.68
N MET A 499 -16.28 0.02 11.81
CA MET A 499 -14.89 -0.40 12.04
C MET A 499 -14.38 -1.19 10.84
N SER A 500 -13.10 -1.10 10.50
CA SER A 500 -12.57 -1.90 9.40
C SER A 500 -12.49 -3.37 9.80
N ILE A 501 -12.83 -4.27 8.88
CA ILE A 501 -12.71 -5.73 9.10
C ILE A 501 -11.25 -6.20 9.14
N PHE A 502 -10.30 -5.33 8.79
CA PHE A 502 -8.86 -5.61 8.76
C PHE A 502 -8.14 -5.16 10.02
N ASP A 503 -8.82 -4.44 10.92
CA ASP A 503 -8.22 -3.93 12.15
C ASP A 503 -7.89 -5.08 13.12
N SER A 504 -6.88 -4.87 13.97
CA SER A 504 -6.43 -5.86 14.97
C SER A 504 -7.45 -6.13 16.08
N TYR A 505 -8.62 -5.50 16.05
CA TYR A 505 -9.60 -5.55 17.12
C TYR A 505 -9.98 -6.98 17.54
N VAL A 506 -10.36 -7.85 16.60
CA VAL A 506 -10.66 -9.26 16.94
C VAL A 506 -9.37 -10.02 17.29
N ALA A 507 -8.24 -9.70 16.66
CA ALA A 507 -6.95 -10.30 16.95
C ALA A 507 -6.51 -10.10 18.41
N ASP A 508 -6.69 -8.89 18.95
CA ASP A 508 -6.33 -8.54 20.33
C ASP A 508 -7.19 -9.32 21.33
N TYR A 509 -8.49 -9.43 21.06
CA TYR A 509 -9.39 -10.29 21.82
C TYR A 509 -8.98 -11.77 21.77
N LEU A 510 -8.60 -12.29 20.60
CA LEU A 510 -8.21 -13.69 20.45
C LEU A 510 -6.96 -14.02 21.28
N LEU A 511 -5.99 -13.09 21.41
CA LEU A 511 -4.81 -13.30 22.25
C LEU A 511 -5.20 -13.58 23.71
N GLU A 512 -6.12 -12.79 24.26
CA GLU A 512 -6.62 -12.98 25.63
C GLU A 512 -7.55 -14.20 25.75
N HIS A 513 -8.37 -14.45 24.75
CA HIS A 513 -9.26 -15.62 24.74
C HIS A 513 -8.47 -16.94 24.77
N PHE A 514 -7.37 -17.01 24.02
CA PHE A 514 -6.49 -18.18 24.00
C PHE A 514 -5.63 -18.26 25.27
N SER A 515 -5.12 -17.14 25.79
CA SER A 515 -4.35 -17.13 27.05
C SER A 515 -5.16 -17.75 28.20
N GLN A 516 -6.46 -17.41 28.28
CA GLN A 516 -7.41 -17.92 29.27
C GLN A 516 -7.95 -19.33 28.96
N GLN A 517 -7.47 -19.99 27.91
CA GLN A 517 -7.87 -21.35 27.51
C GLN A 517 -9.38 -21.53 27.28
N LYS A 518 -10.08 -20.47 26.88
CA LYS A 518 -11.50 -20.53 26.55
C LYS A 518 -11.73 -21.40 25.30
N VAL A 519 -12.92 -22.00 25.22
CA VAL A 519 -13.31 -22.93 24.15
C VAL A 519 -13.90 -22.16 22.97
N LEU A 520 -13.35 -22.37 21.76
CA LEU A 520 -13.97 -21.89 20.53
C LEU A 520 -14.93 -22.91 19.96
N ASN A 521 -16.21 -22.53 19.86
CA ASN A 521 -17.26 -23.39 19.29
C ASN A 521 -17.02 -23.69 17.81
N LYS A 522 -17.50 -24.87 17.34
CA LYS A 522 -17.36 -25.28 15.94
C LYS A 522 -18.13 -24.38 14.97
N ASN A 523 -19.29 -23.87 15.38
CA ASN A 523 -20.20 -23.07 14.56
C ASN A 523 -19.98 -21.56 14.75
N MET A 524 -18.79 -21.18 15.21
CA MET A 524 -18.47 -19.80 15.50
C MET A 524 -18.33 -19.01 14.18
N THR A 525 -18.99 -17.86 14.11
CA THR A 525 -18.91 -16.93 12.98
C THR A 525 -17.95 -15.80 13.31
N TRP A 526 -17.36 -15.17 12.29
CA TRP A 526 -16.52 -13.99 12.48
C TRP A 526 -17.28 -12.83 13.11
N GLN A 527 -18.54 -12.61 12.70
CA GLN A 527 -19.41 -11.59 13.30
C GLN A 527 -19.66 -11.87 14.79
N GLY A 528 -19.81 -13.14 15.18
CA GLY A 528 -19.90 -13.52 16.58
C GLY A 528 -18.61 -13.21 17.35
N LEU A 529 -17.44 -13.52 16.78
CA LEU A 529 -16.15 -13.14 17.36
C LEU A 529 -16.00 -11.62 17.51
N PHE A 530 -16.42 -10.87 16.49
CA PHE A 530 -16.40 -9.40 16.52
C PHE A 530 -17.25 -8.85 17.67
N GLN A 531 -18.46 -9.38 17.89
CA GLN A 531 -19.33 -8.95 18.98
C GLN A 531 -18.68 -9.20 20.36
N HIS A 532 -18.10 -10.39 20.57
CA HIS A 532 -17.39 -10.68 21.82
C HIS A 532 -16.14 -9.81 22.01
N ALA A 533 -15.41 -9.54 20.92
CA ALA A 533 -14.26 -8.63 20.95
C ALA A 533 -14.72 -7.21 21.30
N TYR A 534 -15.87 -6.78 20.79
CA TYR A 534 -16.45 -5.48 21.07
C TYR A 534 -16.79 -5.30 22.55
N GLU A 535 -17.56 -6.24 23.11
CA GLU A 535 -17.90 -6.25 24.54
C GLU A 535 -16.64 -6.32 25.43
N TRP A 536 -15.65 -7.11 25.04
CA TRP A 536 -14.38 -7.23 25.77
C TRP A 536 -13.60 -5.91 25.79
N HIS A 537 -13.49 -5.19 24.67
CA HIS A 537 -12.80 -3.90 24.64
C HIS A 537 -13.55 -2.83 25.44
N GLN A 538 -14.88 -2.82 25.41
CA GLN A 538 -15.66 -1.92 26.27
C GLN A 538 -15.35 -2.19 27.74
N GLN A 539 -15.35 -3.46 28.15
CA GLN A 539 -15.00 -3.83 29.53
C GLN A 539 -13.57 -3.42 29.89
N LEU A 540 -12.61 -3.66 28.98
CA LEU A 540 -11.20 -3.30 29.20
C LEU A 540 -11.03 -1.77 29.38
N GLU A 541 -11.66 -0.97 28.51
CA GLU A 541 -11.62 0.49 28.64
C GLU A 541 -12.27 0.96 29.95
N PHE A 542 -13.38 0.34 30.35
CA PHE A 542 -14.04 0.61 31.62
C PHE A 542 -13.11 0.33 32.79
N ASP A 543 -12.50 -0.86 32.84
CA ASP A 543 -11.62 -1.28 33.93
C ASP A 543 -10.36 -0.39 34.02
N VAL A 544 -9.77 -0.03 32.88
CA VAL A 544 -8.63 0.89 32.80
C VAL A 544 -9.02 2.28 33.30
N ALA A 545 -10.15 2.83 32.82
CA ALA A 545 -10.63 4.13 33.26
C ALA A 545 -10.95 4.15 34.77
N LEU A 546 -11.58 3.10 35.27
CA LEU A 546 -11.89 2.93 36.69
C LEU A 546 -10.61 2.88 37.53
N SER A 547 -9.62 2.09 37.12
CA SER A 547 -8.34 2.00 37.83
C SER A 547 -7.62 3.35 37.89
N HIS A 548 -7.61 4.11 36.79
CA HIS A 548 -7.00 5.43 36.73
C HIS A 548 -7.75 6.48 37.57
N LEU A 549 -9.08 6.49 37.51
CA LEU A 549 -9.91 7.48 38.21
C LEU A 549 -10.01 7.22 39.72
N LYS A 550 -9.90 5.97 40.17
CA LYS A 550 -9.84 5.64 41.61
C LYS A 550 -8.66 6.29 42.34
N TYR A 551 -7.60 6.67 41.63
CA TYR A 551 -6.48 7.44 42.23
C TYR A 551 -6.77 8.94 42.35
N LYS A 552 -7.72 9.48 41.58
CA LYS A 552 -8.04 10.91 41.53
C LYS A 552 -9.32 11.27 42.27
N VAL A 553 -10.30 10.37 42.26
CA VAL A 553 -11.61 10.55 42.87
C VAL A 553 -11.76 9.56 44.02
N ASN A 554 -11.83 10.07 45.24
CA ASN A 554 -11.86 9.25 46.46
C ASN A 554 -13.27 8.77 46.86
N ILE A 555 -14.29 9.12 46.07
CA ILE A 555 -15.70 8.88 46.38
C ILE A 555 -16.34 8.16 45.19
N GLU A 556 -17.08 7.08 45.45
CA GLU A 556 -17.74 6.30 44.39
C GLU A 556 -19.08 6.91 43.92
N GLU A 557 -19.74 7.68 44.78
CA GLU A 557 -21.03 8.33 44.54
C GLU A 557 -21.09 9.68 45.25
N TRP A 558 -21.55 10.74 44.56
CA TRP A 558 -21.77 12.07 45.14
C TRP A 558 -23.27 12.39 45.24
N GLU A 559 -23.62 13.38 46.07
CA GLU A 559 -25.00 13.84 46.25
C GLU A 559 -25.52 14.41 44.92
N ARG A 560 -26.76 14.08 44.58
CA ARG A 560 -27.41 14.64 43.41
C ARG A 560 -27.87 16.07 43.64
N LEU A 561 -27.80 16.90 42.61
CA LEU A 561 -28.53 18.16 42.61
C LEU A 561 -30.03 17.93 42.34
N SER A 562 -30.36 16.95 41.50
CA SER A 562 -31.72 16.60 41.15
C SER A 562 -32.49 15.99 42.33
N PRO A 563 -33.80 16.29 42.45
CA PRO A 563 -34.66 15.64 43.45
C PRO A 563 -34.87 14.16 43.15
N GLU A 564 -34.86 13.78 41.87
CA GLU A 564 -35.06 12.42 41.37
C GLU A 564 -33.89 11.98 40.50
N ALA A 565 -33.67 10.66 40.38
CA ALA A 565 -32.58 10.12 39.56
C ALA A 565 -32.72 10.50 38.07
N VAL A 566 -33.96 10.49 37.58
CA VAL A 566 -34.32 10.80 36.20
C VAL A 566 -35.44 11.83 36.21
N ILE A 567 -35.25 12.94 35.52
CA ILE A 567 -36.25 13.99 35.38
C ILE A 567 -36.89 13.90 34.00
N TYR A 568 -38.22 13.89 33.98
CA TYR A 568 -38.98 14.01 32.74
C TYR A 568 -39.30 15.48 32.47
N PHE A 569 -38.96 15.97 31.27
CA PHE A 569 -39.24 17.33 30.83
C PHE A 569 -39.59 17.34 29.34
N GLU A 570 -40.81 17.75 29.00
CA GLU A 570 -41.28 17.92 27.61
C GLU A 570 -40.92 16.77 26.65
N GLU A 571 -41.30 15.53 27.01
CA GLU A 571 -41.05 14.27 26.24
C GLU A 571 -39.58 13.81 26.24
N TRP A 572 -38.75 14.37 27.11
CA TRP A 572 -37.33 14.03 27.26
C TRP A 572 -37.02 13.56 28.68
N TYR A 573 -36.09 12.62 28.79
CA TYR A 573 -35.58 12.12 30.06
C TYR A 573 -34.16 12.64 30.30
N PHE A 574 -33.90 13.08 31.53
CA PHE A 574 -32.62 13.59 32.00
C PHE A 574 -32.19 12.80 33.24
N GLU A 575 -31.27 11.84 33.08
CA GLU A 575 -30.68 11.06 34.17
C GLU A 575 -29.42 11.78 34.68
N GLU A 576 -29.40 12.23 35.94
CA GLU A 576 -28.20 12.86 36.52
C GLU A 576 -27.11 11.81 36.76
N LEU A 577 -25.90 12.04 36.24
CA LEU A 577 -24.77 11.14 36.39
C LEU A 577 -24.03 11.45 37.69
N HIS A 578 -24.32 10.70 38.76
CA HIS A 578 -23.77 10.94 40.09
C HIS A 578 -22.92 9.80 40.69
N GLN A 579 -22.76 8.72 39.93
CA GLN A 579 -21.95 7.55 40.31
C GLN A 579 -20.74 7.44 39.39
N LEU A 580 -19.54 7.26 39.96
CA LEU A 580 -18.29 7.21 39.21
C LEU A 580 -18.32 6.10 38.14
N GLN A 581 -18.84 4.93 38.49
CA GLN A 581 -18.98 3.81 37.55
C GLN A 581 -19.94 4.15 36.40
N ARG A 582 -21.08 4.79 36.69
CA ARG A 582 -22.05 5.21 35.65
C ARG A 582 -21.45 6.26 34.72
N VAL A 583 -20.69 7.23 35.24
CA VAL A 583 -19.96 8.24 34.44
C VAL A 583 -18.91 7.60 33.53
N ILE A 584 -18.18 6.59 34.02
CA ILE A 584 -17.22 5.83 33.21
C ILE A 584 -17.94 5.04 32.13
N GLN A 585 -19.02 4.32 32.49
CA GLN A 585 -19.82 3.54 31.55
C GLN A 585 -20.37 4.42 30.42
N GLU A 586 -20.95 5.57 30.76
CA GLU A 586 -21.40 6.59 29.81
C GLU A 586 -20.26 6.99 28.85
N SER A 587 -19.05 7.22 29.38
CA SER A 587 -17.89 7.61 28.59
C SER A 587 -17.36 6.53 27.67
N VAL A 588 -17.44 5.27 28.07
CA VAL A 588 -17.03 4.11 27.27
C VAL A 588 -18.06 3.80 26.18
N ASP A 589 -19.34 3.80 26.53
CA ASP A 589 -20.44 3.47 25.61
C ASP A 589 -20.63 4.54 24.54
N TYR A 590 -20.49 5.81 24.90
CA TYR A 590 -20.68 6.92 23.97
C TYR A 590 -19.36 7.55 23.52
N LYS A 591 -18.22 7.02 23.97
CA LYS A 591 -16.86 7.36 23.50
C LYS A 591 -16.60 8.87 23.53
N HIS A 592 -16.87 9.47 24.69
CA HIS A 592 -16.60 10.88 24.98
C HIS A 592 -15.73 11.01 26.22
N CYS A 593 -15.16 12.21 26.44
CA CYS A 593 -14.14 12.41 27.47
C CYS A 593 -14.70 12.78 28.86
N LEU A 594 -16.01 12.63 29.10
CA LEU A 594 -16.67 13.06 30.34
C LEU A 594 -15.95 12.53 31.60
N ALA A 595 -15.75 11.21 31.70
CA ALA A 595 -15.11 10.59 32.86
C ALA A 595 -13.67 11.07 33.07
N HIS A 596 -12.88 11.20 32.01
CA HIS A 596 -11.47 11.55 32.15
C HIS A 596 -11.26 13.04 32.49
N VAL A 597 -12.12 13.93 32.00
CA VAL A 597 -11.95 15.39 32.11
C VAL A 597 -12.74 15.97 33.28
N TYR A 598 -13.93 15.45 33.57
CA TYR A 598 -14.89 16.11 34.46
C TYR A 598 -15.21 15.33 35.74
N ALA A 599 -14.85 14.06 35.88
CA ALA A 599 -15.22 13.27 37.08
C ALA A 599 -14.71 13.89 38.40
N GLU A 600 -13.51 14.47 38.42
CA GLU A 600 -12.98 15.17 39.59
C GLU A 600 -13.84 16.40 39.94
N ARG A 601 -14.15 17.22 38.93
CA ARG A 601 -15.00 18.41 39.07
C ARG A 601 -16.43 18.08 39.48
N MET A 602 -16.95 16.95 39.01
CA MET A 602 -18.25 16.43 39.43
C MET A 602 -18.22 16.01 40.91
N SER A 603 -17.15 15.34 41.36
CA SER A 603 -17.02 14.91 42.76
C SER A 603 -16.91 16.05 43.77
N VAL A 604 -16.47 17.24 43.33
CA VAL A 604 -16.38 18.45 44.16
C VAL A 604 -17.53 19.44 43.89
N TYR A 605 -18.59 19.03 43.19
CA TYR A 605 -19.76 19.85 42.87
C TYR A 605 -19.47 21.11 42.06
N GLU A 606 -18.49 21.09 41.15
CA GLU A 606 -18.28 22.19 40.19
C GLU A 606 -18.91 21.92 38.82
N TYR A 607 -19.27 20.65 38.56
CA TYR A 607 -19.78 20.19 37.28
C TYR A 607 -20.88 19.16 37.49
N VAL A 608 -21.91 19.18 36.65
CA VAL A 608 -22.98 18.18 36.62
C VAL A 608 -23.20 17.74 35.20
N ALA A 609 -23.38 16.44 35.01
CA ALA A 609 -23.67 15.86 33.71
C ALA A 609 -24.95 15.05 33.75
N PHE A 610 -25.68 15.05 32.63
CA PHE A 610 -26.91 14.29 32.45
C PHE A 610 -26.80 13.41 31.21
N HIS A 611 -27.28 12.18 31.34
CA HIS A 611 -27.63 11.35 30.19
C HIS A 611 -29.03 11.71 29.73
N VAL A 612 -29.18 12.06 28.45
CA VAL A 612 -30.37 12.70 27.90
C VAL A 612 -30.88 11.91 26.71
N TYR A 613 -32.16 11.57 26.68
CA TYR A 613 -32.78 10.89 25.53
C TYR A 613 -34.25 11.28 25.37
N ALA A 614 -34.73 11.24 24.12
CA ALA A 614 -36.14 11.51 23.80
C ALA A 614 -36.99 10.24 23.97
N GLU A 615 -38.21 10.38 24.48
CA GLU A 615 -39.14 9.24 24.68
C GLU A 615 -39.42 8.48 23.39
N GLN A 616 -39.58 9.20 22.27
CA GLN A 616 -39.88 8.61 20.97
C GLN A 616 -38.66 7.94 20.31
N ASN A 617 -37.44 8.26 20.75
CA ASN A 617 -36.22 7.73 20.17
C ASN A 617 -35.12 7.52 21.23
N PRO A 618 -35.26 6.50 22.09
CA PRO A 618 -34.34 6.25 23.18
C PRO A 618 -32.94 5.82 22.71
N GLU A 619 -32.77 5.43 21.44
CA GLU A 619 -31.45 5.09 20.89
C GLU A 619 -30.59 6.34 20.58
N GLN A 620 -31.21 7.51 20.47
CA GLN A 620 -30.52 8.79 20.24
C GLN A 620 -30.25 9.51 21.55
N CYS A 621 -29.27 8.99 22.29
CA CYS A 621 -28.81 9.59 23.53
C CYS A 621 -27.85 10.76 23.30
N LEU A 622 -27.86 11.72 24.22
CA LEU A 622 -26.93 12.83 24.31
C LEU A 622 -26.39 12.92 25.74
N THR A 623 -25.21 13.49 25.88
CA THR A 623 -24.61 13.81 27.18
C THR A 623 -24.58 15.32 27.34
N LEU A 624 -25.36 15.83 28.29
CA LEU A 624 -25.39 17.23 28.69
C LEU A 624 -24.37 17.44 29.80
N GLY A 625 -23.51 18.44 29.64
CA GLY A 625 -22.60 18.92 30.67
C GLY A 625 -22.90 20.35 31.07
N CYS A 626 -22.91 20.61 32.38
CA CYS A 626 -23.23 21.90 32.97
C CYS A 626 -22.21 22.28 34.05
N LEU A 627 -21.80 23.55 34.08
CA LEU A 627 -21.05 24.12 35.20
C LEU A 627 -22.02 24.45 36.34
N TYR A 628 -21.67 24.09 37.57
CA TYR A 628 -22.45 24.48 38.75
C TYR A 628 -21.74 25.63 39.48
N GLN A 629 -22.35 26.81 39.46
CA GLN A 629 -21.80 28.01 40.10
C GLN A 629 -22.92 28.85 40.71
N ASN A 630 -22.68 29.40 41.92
CA ASN A 630 -23.62 30.27 42.62
C ASN A 630 -25.04 29.68 42.77
N GLY A 631 -25.14 28.36 42.96
CA GLY A 631 -26.42 27.66 43.11
C GLY A 631 -27.23 27.52 41.81
N GLN A 632 -26.60 27.64 40.64
CA GLN A 632 -27.25 27.53 39.33
C GLN A 632 -26.40 26.69 38.37
N LEU A 633 -27.09 25.93 37.52
CA LEU A 633 -26.50 25.27 36.37
C LEU A 633 -26.33 26.28 35.22
N GLN A 634 -25.13 26.29 34.66
CA GLN A 634 -24.80 27.00 33.42
C GLN A 634 -24.47 25.96 32.34
N PHE A 635 -25.04 26.13 31.16
CA PHE A 635 -24.75 25.27 30.02
C PHE A 635 -23.25 25.30 29.66
N ASP A 636 -22.64 24.13 29.49
CA ASP A 636 -21.27 23.98 28.99
C ASP A 636 -21.25 23.29 27.64
N GLN A 637 -21.85 22.09 27.55
CA GLN A 637 -21.86 21.31 26.31
C GLN A 637 -23.07 20.38 26.22
N LEU A 638 -23.50 20.09 24.99
CA LEU A 638 -24.43 19.01 24.66
C LEU A 638 -23.89 18.26 23.46
N LYS A 639 -23.60 16.97 23.64
CA LYS A 639 -22.93 16.15 22.64
C LYS A 639 -23.66 14.84 22.40
N TYR A 640 -23.77 14.47 21.14
CA TYR A 640 -24.01 13.09 20.74
C TYR A 640 -22.77 12.22 21.03
N PRO A 641 -22.91 10.88 20.94
CA PRO A 641 -21.77 9.97 21.04
C PRO A 641 -20.64 10.40 20.09
N SER A 642 -19.38 10.14 20.45
CA SER A 642 -18.18 10.57 19.69
C SER A 642 -17.86 12.07 19.76
N ASN A 643 -18.43 12.82 20.71
CA ASN A 643 -18.28 14.28 20.81
C ASN A 643 -18.86 15.09 19.64
N ARG A 644 -19.79 14.53 18.85
CA ARG A 644 -20.48 15.30 17.81
C ARG A 644 -21.42 16.33 18.47
N ALA A 645 -21.39 17.57 18.00
CA ALA A 645 -22.27 18.63 18.52
C ALA A 645 -23.76 18.31 18.25
N ALA A 646 -24.62 18.68 19.21
CA ALA A 646 -26.05 18.54 19.09
C ALA A 646 -26.67 19.57 18.13
N ASP A 647 -27.83 19.24 17.57
CA ASP A 647 -28.57 20.13 16.68
C ASP A 647 -29.27 21.26 17.47
N GLU A 648 -29.59 22.37 16.81
CA GLU A 648 -30.16 23.57 17.44
C GLU A 648 -31.49 23.29 18.16
N ALA A 649 -32.30 22.38 17.63
CA ALA A 649 -33.55 21.96 18.28
C ALA A 649 -33.31 21.30 19.65
N CYS A 650 -32.28 20.45 19.77
CA CYS A 650 -31.91 19.81 21.03
C CYS A 650 -31.34 20.83 22.03
N LEU A 651 -30.55 21.80 21.54
CA LEU A 651 -30.01 22.88 22.38
C LEU A 651 -31.13 23.72 22.99
N ASN A 652 -32.15 24.10 22.20
CA ASN A 652 -33.29 24.87 22.70
C ASN A 652 -34.04 24.15 23.83
N LYS A 653 -34.23 22.83 23.71
CA LYS A 653 -34.84 21.99 24.76
C LYS A 653 -34.01 21.97 26.03
N VAL A 654 -32.69 21.81 25.91
CA VAL A 654 -31.77 21.83 27.04
C VAL A 654 -31.73 23.18 27.74
N TYR A 655 -31.75 24.30 27.01
CA TYR A 655 -31.83 25.62 27.61
C TYR A 655 -33.11 25.83 28.42
N ALA A 656 -34.26 25.36 27.90
CA ALA A 656 -35.53 25.38 28.62
C ALA A 656 -35.48 24.52 29.90
N PHE A 657 -34.92 23.31 29.81
CA PHE A 657 -34.70 22.43 30.97
C PHE A 657 -33.83 23.10 32.04
N ILE A 658 -32.67 23.67 31.67
CA ILE A 658 -31.75 24.34 32.61
C ILE A 658 -32.45 25.52 33.31
N ALA A 659 -33.24 26.30 32.57
CA ALA A 659 -33.99 27.43 33.15
C ALA A 659 -34.98 26.95 34.23
N GLU A 660 -35.76 25.90 33.93
CA GLU A 660 -36.74 25.33 34.86
C GLU A 660 -36.07 24.65 36.06
N PHE A 661 -34.97 23.93 35.82
CA PHE A 661 -34.17 23.29 36.87
C PHE A 661 -33.59 24.34 37.84
N ASN A 662 -33.07 25.46 37.32
CA ASN A 662 -32.56 26.56 38.13
C ASN A 662 -33.65 27.24 38.98
N LEU A 663 -34.88 27.37 38.47
CA LEU A 663 -36.01 27.83 39.29
C LEU A 663 -36.29 26.89 40.46
N THR A 664 -36.19 25.58 40.22
CA THR A 664 -36.37 24.54 41.24
C THR A 664 -35.27 24.58 42.30
N LEU A 665 -33.99 24.74 41.89
CA LEU A 665 -32.87 24.93 42.82
C LEU A 665 -33.05 26.19 43.69
N ARG A 666 -33.49 27.31 43.10
CA ARG A 666 -33.76 28.56 43.84
C ARG A 666 -34.88 28.38 44.88
N LYS A 667 -35.95 27.66 44.54
CA LYS A 667 -37.03 27.32 45.49
C LYS A 667 -36.50 26.47 46.64
N LYS A 668 -35.77 25.39 46.34
CA LYS A 668 -35.13 24.53 47.36
C LYS A 668 -34.20 25.30 48.30
N ALA A 669 -33.41 26.23 47.76
CA ALA A 669 -32.53 27.10 48.55
C ALA A 669 -33.30 28.12 49.42
N ALA A 670 -34.43 28.64 48.94
CA ALA A 670 -35.30 29.51 49.71
C ALA A 670 -35.99 28.74 50.85
N ASP A 671 -36.50 27.54 50.58
CA ASP A 671 -37.14 26.68 51.58
C ASP A 671 -36.13 26.26 52.66
N ALA A 672 -34.91 25.86 52.28
CA ALA A 672 -33.85 25.52 53.23
C ALA A 672 -33.45 26.70 54.16
N ARG A 673 -33.57 27.95 53.71
CA ARG A 673 -33.33 29.16 54.53
C ARG A 673 -34.48 29.50 55.47
N ILE A 674 -35.68 28.97 55.23
CA ILE A 674 -36.86 29.18 56.08
C ILE A 674 -36.88 28.16 57.23
N PHE A 675 -36.24 27.00 57.06
CA PHE A 675 -36.17 25.92 58.05
C PHE A 675 -34.85 25.85 58.84
N ALA A 676 -33.82 26.63 58.48
CA ALA A 676 -32.59 26.83 59.24
C ALA A 676 -32.70 28.09 60.11
#